data_AF-A0A953Y236-F1
#
_entry.id   AF-A0A953Y236-F1
#
_cell.length_a   1.000
_cell.length_b   1.000
_cell.length_c   1.000
_cell.angle_alpha   90.00
_cell.angle_beta   90.00
_cell.angle_gamma   90.00
#
_symmetry.space_group_name_H-M   'P 1'
#
loop_
_entity.id
_entity.type
_entity.pdbx_description
1 polymer ?
#
loop_
_entity_poly.entity_id
_entity_poly.type
_entity_poly.pdbx_seq_one_letter_code
_entity_poly.pdbx_strand_id
1 'polypeptide(L)'
;MSEPTPEKPPKSLGRELMGWVGAAAVGVVCYVVLSSLRDSTSPLPEPPPNATDRVQGSVAESSQVRLGAPKRSLGLMSVPRESGLELIASYRDDVDLAAGDVLLELDGQSLAGRDGAKRLLARLNEAAPDEVFGFKVRKAGGEEVQLKLALLDPGKFELALADEMLGVCAAFLTGAQRDDGLWPGYRDPAEASVAVSALALAALRELDDSDAVLAARDAAAFALRERQAPDGGVHEPQDPISHRVYANALLLRGLGDDPAQADFSEQVRRWLVQAQLQETPPPWCAEVARGEPAGVGPFDFRYGGWSYHGTYRPNGRLRADLSTARFALQGLTAAELDAESPAWGRALMFLELTQNLTLLGEGENEPRYRDGGFAFHPRNSKAGNDAVDDLIVYRSYGSATADGLVSLLAAEGIDQRAHADPELPDMGERVRAALLWLARNYDLKGNPGFTESQFTWTQGIYFYYLSSLAEGLHQAGVWEIRGQDGSEHVWPAELIRALRNEQHGVDAPFANKSTLMHEDNPVIATSFVVFALTAARDRLRVGSGALLAADTRPPRPVPLFVRPADDAVGRGRQVFHASACTGCHLDAGGGNAGSLVGIGDAYAERHRGEAARRLRAFLERPSPEGALRPVKAQLRMQPISTFEIEGERLDDLVAYLMSRTGNRGVSEDRP
;
A
#
# COMPACT_ATOMS: atom_id res chain seq x y z
N MET A 1 16.34 -46.72 -48.29
CA MET A 1 15.91 -45.55 -47.48
C MET A 1 17.00 -45.34 -46.46
N SER A 2 17.88 -44.40 -46.76
CA SER A 2 19.21 -44.22 -46.21
C SER A 2 19.18 -43.39 -44.93
N GLU A 3 19.84 -43.89 -43.89
CA GLU A 3 20.20 -43.15 -42.68
C GLU A 3 21.03 -41.90 -43.03
N PRO A 4 20.76 -40.74 -42.44
CA PRO A 4 21.62 -39.57 -42.60
C PRO A 4 22.79 -39.66 -41.63
N THR A 5 23.99 -39.76 -42.20
CA THR A 5 25.29 -39.55 -41.56
C THR A 5 25.38 -38.19 -40.87
N PRO A 6 26.07 -38.09 -39.71
CA PRO A 6 26.30 -36.81 -39.04
C PRO A 6 27.38 -36.01 -39.81
N GLU A 7 26.97 -34.92 -40.44
CA GLU A 7 27.90 -33.95 -41.01
C GLU A 7 28.70 -33.27 -39.89
N LYS A 8 30.03 -33.38 -39.96
CA LYS A 8 30.96 -32.59 -39.17
C LYS A 8 30.94 -31.13 -39.68
N PRO A 9 30.69 -30.12 -38.83
CA PRO A 9 30.93 -28.74 -39.21
C PRO A 9 32.45 -28.44 -39.28
N PRO A 10 32.85 -27.46 -40.09
CA PRO A 10 34.21 -27.29 -40.60
C PRO A 10 35.23 -26.84 -39.54
N LYS A 11 36.46 -27.33 -39.69
CA LYS A 11 37.67 -26.90 -38.97
C LYS A 11 38.06 -25.46 -39.37
N SER A 12 37.35 -24.48 -38.85
CA SER A 12 37.82 -23.09 -38.79
C SER A 12 37.23 -22.27 -37.63
N LEU A 13 36.26 -22.80 -36.87
CA LEU A 13 35.70 -22.10 -35.69
C LEU A 13 36.55 -22.22 -34.41
N GLY A 14 37.74 -22.83 -34.48
CA GLY A 14 38.65 -23.02 -33.34
C GLY A 14 39.81 -22.02 -33.25
N ARG A 15 39.84 -21.00 -34.11
CA ARG A 15 40.94 -20.01 -34.15
C ARG A 15 40.53 -18.54 -34.15
N GLU A 16 39.24 -18.22 -34.15
CA GLU A 16 38.74 -16.87 -33.83
C GLU A 16 38.21 -16.76 -32.38
N LEU A 17 38.09 -17.89 -31.67
CA LEU A 17 37.80 -17.95 -30.22
C LEU A 17 39.04 -17.79 -29.32
N MET A 18 40.20 -17.45 -29.89
CA MET A 18 41.44 -17.09 -29.19
C MET A 18 42.05 -15.76 -29.70
N GLY A 19 41.20 -14.82 -30.11
CA GLY A 19 41.60 -13.46 -30.54
C GLY A 19 41.06 -12.32 -29.68
N TRP A 20 40.16 -12.60 -28.72
CA TRP A 20 39.56 -11.62 -27.81
C TRP A 20 39.83 -11.96 -26.33
N VAL A 21 41.08 -12.33 -26.03
CA VAL A 21 41.64 -12.45 -24.67
C VAL A 21 42.37 -11.14 -24.26
N GLY A 22 42.17 -10.04 -24.99
CA GLY A 22 42.78 -8.75 -24.70
C GLY A 22 41.75 -7.66 -24.42
N ALA A 23 41.72 -7.17 -23.17
CA ALA A 23 40.93 -6.04 -22.67
C ALA A 23 39.43 -6.28 -22.40
N ALA A 24 39.12 -7.07 -21.36
CA ALA A 24 37.81 -7.10 -20.73
C ALA A 24 37.86 -6.41 -19.35
N ALA A 25 36.89 -5.51 -19.15
CA ALA A 25 36.65 -4.64 -18.02
C ALA A 25 36.79 -5.31 -16.64
N VAL A 26 37.57 -4.69 -15.75
CA VAL A 26 37.41 -4.89 -14.30
C VAL A 26 36.39 -3.85 -13.84
N GLY A 27 35.11 -4.22 -13.94
CA GLY A 27 34.03 -3.48 -13.29
C GLY A 27 34.13 -3.67 -11.78
N VAL A 28 34.14 -2.56 -11.04
CA VAL A 28 33.67 -2.56 -9.66
C VAL A 28 32.21 -3.00 -9.70
N VAL A 29 31.86 -4.08 -9.01
CA VAL A 29 30.50 -4.65 -9.05
C VAL A 29 29.53 -3.73 -8.32
N CYS A 30 28.90 -2.84 -9.09
CA CYS A 30 27.65 -2.17 -8.75
C CYS A 30 26.50 -3.16 -8.94
N TYR A 31 25.52 -3.16 -8.03
CA TYR A 31 24.30 -3.94 -8.24
C TYR A 31 23.53 -3.36 -9.43
N VAL A 32 23.24 -4.22 -10.41
CA VAL A 32 22.42 -3.93 -11.58
C VAL A 32 21.00 -4.37 -11.27
N VAL A 33 20.06 -3.44 -11.34
CA VAL A 33 18.68 -3.74 -11.75
C VAL A 33 18.60 -3.49 -13.25
N LEU A 34 18.45 -4.56 -14.03
CA LEU A 34 18.14 -4.50 -15.45
C LEU A 34 16.68 -4.04 -15.65
N SER A 35 16.48 -3.03 -16.50
CA SER A 35 15.33 -2.96 -17.42
C SER A 35 15.67 -2.18 -18.69
N SER A 36 15.79 -2.95 -19.79
CA SER A 36 15.52 -2.63 -21.21
C SER A 36 16.09 -1.36 -21.86
N LEU A 37 17.01 -1.62 -22.79
CA LEU A 37 17.33 -0.87 -24.01
C LEU A 37 16.13 -0.10 -24.60
N ARG A 38 16.30 1.21 -24.82
CA ARG A 38 15.67 1.91 -25.93
C ARG A 38 16.75 2.64 -26.71
N ASP A 39 16.85 2.28 -27.98
CA ASP A 39 17.57 3.04 -29.01
C ASP A 39 17.17 4.52 -28.97
N SER A 40 18.15 5.40 -28.84
CA SER A 40 18.09 6.70 -29.47
C SER A 40 19.50 7.17 -29.81
N THR A 41 19.88 6.97 -31.07
CA THR A 41 20.98 7.70 -31.69
C THR A 41 20.63 9.19 -31.73
N SER A 42 21.26 10.00 -30.88
CA SER A 42 21.41 11.45 -31.08
C SER A 42 22.63 11.96 -30.30
N PRO A 43 23.43 12.88 -30.89
CA PRO A 43 24.68 13.34 -30.31
C PRO A 43 24.47 14.21 -29.06
N LEU A 44 25.44 14.14 -28.14
CA LEU A 44 25.51 14.92 -26.91
C LEU A 44 25.51 16.44 -27.20
N PRO A 45 24.85 17.27 -26.36
CA PRO A 45 24.96 18.72 -26.46
C PRO A 45 26.32 19.21 -25.95
N GLU A 46 26.92 20.17 -26.66
CA GLU A 46 28.17 20.82 -26.26
C GLU A 46 27.98 21.66 -24.98
N PRO A 47 29.01 21.75 -24.11
CA PRO A 47 28.96 22.58 -22.92
C PRO A 47 28.95 24.09 -23.27
N PRO A 48 28.24 24.93 -22.50
CA PRO A 48 28.17 26.37 -22.76
C PRO A 48 29.52 27.06 -22.49
N PRO A 49 29.88 28.10 -23.26
CA PRO A 49 31.12 28.83 -23.05
C PRO A 49 30.98 29.95 -22.00
N ASN A 50 32.08 30.14 -21.27
CA ASN A 50 32.48 31.30 -20.47
C ASN A 50 31.92 31.47 -19.04
N ALA A 51 32.81 31.24 -18.08
CA ALA A 51 32.98 32.11 -16.91
C ALA A 51 34.47 32.21 -16.56
N THR A 52 35.21 33.04 -17.31
CA THR A 52 36.51 33.55 -16.87
C THR A 52 36.27 34.89 -16.18
N ASP A 53 36.47 34.98 -14.87
CA ASP A 53 37.27 36.05 -14.25
C ASP A 53 37.47 35.84 -12.73
N ARG A 54 38.76 35.85 -12.33
CA ARG A 54 39.38 36.24 -11.04
C ARG A 54 38.96 35.46 -9.78
N VAL A 55 39.88 34.96 -8.95
CA VAL A 55 40.86 35.73 -8.15
C VAL A 55 42.11 34.87 -7.83
N GLN A 56 43.31 35.45 -8.02
CA GLN A 56 44.54 34.97 -7.38
C GLN A 56 44.50 35.34 -5.89
N GLY A 57 44.60 34.37 -4.99
CA GLY A 57 44.70 34.58 -3.55
C GLY A 57 45.23 33.35 -2.81
N SER A 58 46.33 33.54 -2.09
CA SER A 58 47.01 32.72 -1.09
C SER A 58 46.49 31.31 -0.72
N VAL A 59 47.44 30.37 -0.72
CA VAL A 59 47.41 29.06 -0.05
C VAL A 59 46.74 29.15 1.34
N ALA A 60 45.57 28.53 1.48
CA ALA A 60 44.91 28.30 2.75
C ALA A 60 44.78 26.78 2.99
N GLU A 61 44.94 26.38 4.25
CA GLU A 61 44.97 24.99 4.73
C GLU A 61 43.79 24.14 4.24
N SER A 62 44.09 22.87 3.95
CA SER A 62 43.18 21.84 3.44
C SER A 62 41.82 21.81 4.16
N SER A 63 40.74 22.12 3.44
CA SER A 63 39.36 21.87 3.85
C SER A 63 39.13 20.36 3.94
N GLN A 64 39.07 19.82 5.16
CA GLN A 64 38.74 18.42 5.39
C GLN A 64 37.22 18.22 5.28
N VAL A 65 36.73 17.80 4.12
CA VAL A 65 35.33 17.38 3.93
C VAL A 65 35.20 15.90 4.27
N ARG A 66 34.27 15.55 5.18
CA ARG A 66 33.92 14.16 5.52
C ARG A 66 32.64 13.76 4.81
N LEU A 67 32.64 12.63 4.09
CA LEU A 67 31.52 12.16 3.28
C LEU A 67 31.27 10.67 3.52
N GLY A 68 30.02 10.23 3.75
CA GLY A 68 29.70 8.84 4.14
C GLY A 68 29.25 7.96 2.98
N ALA A 69 29.77 6.73 2.80
CA ALA A 69 29.40 5.78 1.72
C ALA A 69 29.12 4.37 2.27
N PRO A 70 28.22 3.54 1.71
CA PRO A 70 27.91 2.22 2.26
C PRO A 70 29.08 1.23 2.07
N LYS A 71 29.22 0.28 3.00
CA LYS A 71 30.25 -0.79 2.97
C LYS A 71 30.34 -1.58 1.65
N ARG A 72 29.31 -1.55 0.80
CA ARG A 72 29.26 -2.28 -0.48
C ARG A 72 29.27 -1.41 -1.74
N SER A 73 29.26 -0.08 -1.66
CA SER A 73 29.40 0.77 -2.85
C SER A 73 29.85 2.20 -2.53
N LEU A 74 30.77 2.75 -3.32
CA LEU A 74 31.12 4.18 -3.29
C LEU A 74 30.28 5.01 -4.27
N GLY A 75 29.49 4.37 -5.14
CA GLY A 75 28.75 5.05 -6.21
C GLY A 75 29.65 5.66 -7.29
N LEU A 76 30.90 5.19 -7.41
CA LEU A 76 31.89 5.70 -8.36
C LEU A 76 32.12 4.71 -9.50
N MET A 77 32.08 5.19 -10.73
CA MET A 77 32.53 4.43 -11.90
C MET A 77 33.87 4.98 -12.36
N SER A 78 34.88 4.12 -12.48
CA SER A 78 36.25 4.54 -12.78
C SER A 78 36.96 3.63 -13.77
N VAL A 79 37.92 4.18 -14.52
CA VAL A 79 38.79 3.46 -15.46
C VAL A 79 40.25 3.53 -14.96
N PRO A 80 40.97 2.40 -14.90
CA PRO A 80 42.39 2.41 -14.57
C PRO A 80 43.24 3.13 -15.61
N ARG A 81 44.06 4.08 -15.16
CA ARG A 81 45.06 4.80 -15.94
C ARG A 81 46.45 4.62 -15.33
N GLU A 82 47.50 5.00 -16.05
CA GLU A 82 48.85 5.05 -15.49
C GLU A 82 48.97 6.03 -14.33
N SER A 83 48.19 7.12 -14.35
CA SER A 83 48.21 8.17 -13.33
C SER A 83 47.33 7.89 -12.11
N GLY A 84 46.40 6.94 -12.17
CA GLY A 84 45.40 6.70 -11.12
C GLY A 84 44.11 6.08 -11.66
N LEU A 85 43.02 6.17 -10.89
CA LEU A 85 41.68 5.76 -11.33
C LEU A 85 40.89 6.99 -11.79
N GLU A 86 40.67 7.14 -13.09
CA GLU A 86 39.88 8.23 -13.66
C GLU A 86 38.39 7.93 -13.51
N LEU A 87 37.64 8.84 -12.88
CA LEU A 87 36.21 8.74 -12.73
C LEU A 87 35.52 9.04 -14.05
N ILE A 88 34.62 8.16 -14.47
CA ILE A 88 33.78 8.34 -15.66
C ILE A 88 32.33 8.65 -15.31
N ALA A 89 31.92 8.36 -14.06
CA ALA A 89 30.68 8.83 -13.48
C ALA A 89 30.79 8.80 -11.94
N SER A 90 30.16 9.78 -11.29
CA SER A 90 29.77 9.70 -9.89
C SER A 90 28.25 9.64 -9.86
N TYR A 91 27.68 8.68 -9.14
CA TYR A 91 26.23 8.60 -8.87
C TYR A 91 25.86 9.26 -7.53
N ARG A 92 26.75 10.14 -7.06
CA ARG A 92 26.76 10.76 -5.74
C ARG A 92 27.10 12.23 -5.91
N ASP A 93 26.07 13.06 -5.82
CA ASP A 93 26.20 14.53 -5.90
C ASP A 93 26.64 15.13 -4.54
N ASP A 94 26.50 14.35 -3.47
CA ASP A 94 26.94 14.71 -2.12
C ASP A 94 28.46 14.60 -1.93
N VAL A 95 29.13 13.88 -2.82
CA VAL A 95 30.58 13.71 -2.82
C VAL A 95 31.18 14.68 -3.81
N ASP A 96 32.15 15.49 -3.37
CA ASP A 96 32.92 16.39 -4.24
C ASP A 96 33.86 15.58 -5.16
N LEU A 97 33.27 14.81 -6.07
CA LEU A 97 33.89 13.96 -7.09
C LEU A 97 33.03 13.98 -8.35
N ALA A 98 33.62 14.34 -9.48
CA ALA A 98 32.94 14.42 -10.76
C ALA A 98 33.60 13.51 -11.81
N ALA A 99 32.89 13.27 -12.91
CA ALA A 99 33.49 12.65 -14.09
C ALA A 99 34.68 13.50 -14.58
N GLY A 100 35.81 12.85 -14.85
CA GLY A 100 37.10 13.47 -15.18
C GLY A 100 38.04 13.65 -13.98
N ASP A 101 37.58 13.53 -12.74
CA ASP A 101 38.46 13.50 -11.57
C ASP A 101 39.28 12.20 -11.54
N VAL A 102 40.48 12.22 -10.97
CA VAL A 102 41.38 11.07 -10.90
C VAL A 102 41.76 10.77 -9.45
N LEU A 103 41.38 9.58 -8.95
CA LEU A 103 41.83 9.10 -7.65
C LEU A 103 43.30 8.65 -7.76
N LEU A 104 44.19 9.35 -7.06
CA LEU A 104 45.63 9.12 -7.09
C LEU A 104 46.07 8.16 -5.99
N GLU A 105 45.56 8.36 -4.78
CA GLU A 105 45.95 7.60 -3.59
C GLU A 105 44.76 7.29 -2.69
N LEU A 106 44.84 6.17 -1.98
CA LEU A 106 43.95 5.73 -0.90
C LEU A 106 44.78 5.42 0.33
N ASP A 107 44.53 6.11 1.45
CA ASP A 107 45.29 5.99 2.70
C ASP A 107 46.82 6.10 2.49
N GLY A 108 47.23 6.96 1.55
CA GLY A 108 48.63 7.16 1.15
C GLY A 108 49.20 6.07 0.23
N GLN A 109 48.40 5.08 -0.19
CA GLN A 109 48.79 4.08 -1.17
C GLN A 109 48.35 4.46 -2.59
N SER A 110 49.28 4.34 -3.54
CA SER A 110 49.01 4.70 -4.94
C SER A 110 47.97 3.79 -5.62
N LEU A 111 47.03 4.43 -6.31
CA LEU A 111 46.02 3.82 -7.18
C LEU A 111 46.45 3.80 -8.66
N ALA A 112 47.70 4.12 -8.96
CA ALA A 112 48.25 4.10 -10.31
C ALA A 112 48.32 2.69 -10.93
N GLY A 113 48.13 2.62 -12.24
CA GLY A 113 48.31 1.40 -13.03
C GLY A 113 47.13 0.42 -12.97
N ARG A 114 47.29 -0.72 -13.65
CA ARG A 114 46.20 -1.67 -13.92
C ARG A 114 45.59 -2.33 -12.67
N ASP A 115 46.33 -2.37 -11.58
CA ASP A 115 45.87 -2.99 -10.32
C ASP A 115 45.33 -1.97 -9.29
N GLY A 116 45.29 -0.67 -9.63
CA GLY A 116 44.75 0.37 -8.75
C GLY A 116 43.34 0.06 -8.25
N ALA A 117 42.46 -0.38 -9.15
CA ALA A 117 41.07 -0.74 -8.83
C ALA A 117 40.98 -1.93 -7.87
N LYS A 118 41.88 -2.92 -8.01
CA LYS A 118 41.93 -4.07 -7.11
C LYS A 118 42.37 -3.67 -5.70
N ARG A 119 43.35 -2.76 -5.59
CA ARG A 119 43.81 -2.24 -4.29
C ARG A 119 42.71 -1.46 -3.57
N LEU A 120 42.00 -0.60 -4.30
CA LEU A 120 40.82 0.10 -3.79
C LEU A 120 39.78 -0.89 -3.27
N LEU A 121 39.39 -1.88 -4.07
CA LEU A 121 38.39 -2.88 -3.69
C LEU A 121 38.82 -3.72 -2.48
N ALA A 122 40.06 -4.20 -2.45
CA ALA A 122 40.58 -4.99 -1.33
C ALA A 122 40.49 -4.20 -0.02
N ARG A 123 40.92 -2.92 -0.05
CA ARG A 123 40.90 -2.05 1.12
C ARG A 123 39.48 -1.76 1.62
N LEU A 124 38.52 -1.54 0.71
CA LEU A 124 37.11 -1.33 1.08
C LEU A 124 36.46 -2.60 1.64
N ASN A 125 36.83 -3.78 1.13
CA ASN A 125 36.31 -5.06 1.63
C ASN A 125 36.79 -5.38 3.05
N GLU A 126 38.01 -5.00 3.39
CA GLU A 126 38.60 -5.20 4.72
C GLU A 126 38.13 -4.18 5.75
N ALA A 127 37.42 -3.14 5.31
CA ALA A 127 37.06 -2.02 6.14
C ALA A 127 36.07 -2.36 7.27
N ALA A 128 36.29 -1.74 8.42
CA ALA A 128 35.28 -1.69 9.49
C ALA A 128 34.18 -0.68 9.15
N PRO A 129 32.94 -0.87 9.64
CA PRO A 129 31.93 0.19 9.61
C PRO A 129 32.43 1.46 10.31
N ASP A 130 32.05 2.61 9.77
CA ASP A 130 32.43 3.97 10.15
C ASP A 130 33.94 4.29 10.00
N GLU A 131 34.71 3.42 9.35
CA GLU A 131 36.13 3.65 9.07
C GLU A 131 36.31 4.80 8.07
N VAL A 132 37.26 5.69 8.34
CA VAL A 132 37.56 6.87 7.51
C VAL A 132 38.77 6.62 6.63
N PHE A 133 38.61 6.84 5.33
CA PHE A 133 39.60 6.73 4.27
C PHE A 133 40.06 8.11 3.83
N GLY A 134 41.36 8.26 3.59
CA GLY A 134 41.92 9.44 2.95
C GLY A 134 42.13 9.20 1.45
N PHE A 135 41.49 10.00 0.59
CA PHE A 135 41.72 9.99 -0.84
C PHE A 135 42.51 11.22 -1.27
N LYS A 136 43.57 11.00 -2.04
CA LYS A 136 44.19 12.08 -2.82
C LYS A 136 43.58 12.06 -4.21
N VAL A 137 42.97 13.17 -4.61
CA VAL A 137 42.21 13.26 -5.86
C VAL A 137 42.70 14.43 -6.69
N ARG A 138 42.91 14.22 -7.99
CA ARG A 138 43.11 15.28 -8.94
C ARG A 138 41.79 15.63 -9.59
N LYS A 139 41.30 16.85 -9.38
CA LYS A 139 40.12 17.38 -10.04
C LYS A 139 40.34 17.48 -11.55
N ALA A 140 39.26 17.41 -12.33
CA ALA A 140 39.31 17.59 -13.79
C ALA A 140 40.01 18.90 -14.21
N GLY A 141 39.90 19.95 -13.39
CA GLY A 141 40.59 21.24 -13.56
C GLY A 141 42.09 21.23 -13.24
N GLY A 142 42.65 20.09 -12.80
CA GLY A 142 44.08 19.90 -12.50
C GLY A 142 44.48 20.13 -11.04
N GLU A 143 43.59 20.65 -10.20
CA GLU A 143 43.81 20.82 -8.76
C GLU A 143 43.90 19.46 -8.04
N GLU A 144 44.84 19.31 -7.10
CA GLU A 144 44.90 18.12 -6.24
C GLU A 144 44.32 18.43 -4.85
N VAL A 145 43.28 17.68 -4.47
CA VAL A 145 42.57 17.81 -3.20
C VAL A 145 42.70 16.55 -2.36
N GLN A 146 42.56 16.71 -1.04
CA GLN A 146 42.50 15.60 -0.09
C GLN A 146 41.07 15.46 0.43
N LEU A 147 40.45 14.31 0.19
CA LEU A 147 39.08 14.00 0.63
C LEU A 147 39.12 12.95 1.72
N LYS A 148 38.25 13.07 2.73
CA LYS A 148 38.05 12.01 3.73
C LYS A 148 36.67 11.39 3.54
N LEU A 149 36.62 10.09 3.25
CA LEU A 149 35.35 9.35 3.10
C LEU A 149 35.18 8.40 4.28
N ALA A 150 34.01 8.28 4.88
CA ALA A 150 33.70 7.29 5.91
C ALA A 150 32.83 6.17 5.32
N LEU A 151 33.12 4.89 5.60
CA LEU A 151 32.23 3.81 5.19
C LEU A 151 31.11 3.59 6.21
N LEU A 152 29.90 4.08 5.94
CA LEU A 152 28.74 3.84 6.77
C LEU A 152 28.28 2.37 6.70
N ASP A 153 27.79 1.88 7.83
CA ASP A 153 27.08 0.60 7.93
C ASP A 153 25.83 0.59 7.02
N PRO A 154 25.51 -0.50 6.27
CA PRO A 154 24.32 -0.58 5.40
C PRO A 154 22.93 -0.47 6.08
N GLY A 155 22.86 -0.15 7.38
CA GLY A 155 21.65 0.37 8.01
C GLY A 155 21.73 1.88 8.24
N LYS A 156 22.92 2.41 8.57
CA LYS A 156 23.17 3.83 8.81
C LYS A 156 23.21 4.65 7.52
N PHE A 157 23.73 4.06 6.43
CA PHE A 157 23.76 4.75 5.13
C PHE A 157 22.34 5.03 4.61
N GLU A 158 21.48 4.01 4.60
CA GLU A 158 20.11 4.10 4.13
C GLU A 158 19.28 5.02 5.03
N LEU A 159 19.53 5.02 6.34
CA LEU A 159 18.95 6.00 7.25
C LEU A 159 19.36 7.44 6.86
N ALA A 160 20.65 7.70 6.69
CA ALA A 160 21.14 9.01 6.29
C ALA A 160 20.59 9.43 4.91
N LEU A 161 20.52 8.50 3.97
CA LEU A 161 19.96 8.72 2.64
C LEU A 161 18.47 9.05 2.68
N ALA A 162 17.70 8.32 3.51
CA ALA A 162 16.29 8.61 3.72
C ALA A 162 16.09 10.00 4.35
N ASP A 163 16.88 10.36 5.37
CA ASP A 163 16.81 11.68 6.01
C ASP A 163 17.16 12.82 5.03
N GLU A 164 18.19 12.64 4.18
CA GLU A 164 18.51 13.58 3.10
C GLU A 164 17.34 13.76 2.12
N MET A 165 16.78 12.65 1.62
CA MET A 165 15.68 12.69 0.67
C MET A 165 14.41 13.31 1.28
N LEU A 166 14.11 13.00 2.53
CA LEU A 166 12.99 13.61 3.28
C LEU A 166 13.20 15.12 3.46
N GLY A 167 14.44 15.57 3.68
CA GLY A 167 14.79 16.99 3.70
C GLY A 167 14.53 17.69 2.36
N VAL A 168 14.86 17.04 1.24
CA VAL A 168 14.53 17.54 -0.12
C VAL A 168 13.02 17.59 -0.32
N CYS A 169 12.28 16.55 0.10
CA CYS A 169 10.81 16.54 0.03
C CYS A 169 10.19 17.66 0.87
N ALA A 170 10.71 17.91 2.09
CA ALA A 170 10.25 18.99 2.96
C ALA A 170 10.44 20.36 2.30
N ALA A 171 11.65 20.63 1.80
CA ALA A 171 11.96 21.89 1.12
C ALA A 171 11.04 22.10 -0.10
N PHE A 172 10.86 21.07 -0.93
CA PHE A 172 9.95 21.15 -2.07
C PHE A 172 8.49 21.40 -1.66
N LEU A 173 7.93 20.59 -0.74
CA LEU A 173 6.52 20.73 -0.36
C LEU A 173 6.23 22.08 0.28
N THR A 174 7.10 22.57 1.17
CA THR A 174 6.96 23.92 1.75
C THR A 174 7.12 25.03 0.72
N GLY A 175 8.05 24.90 -0.24
CA GLY A 175 8.26 25.87 -1.31
C GLY A 175 7.17 25.88 -2.38
N ALA A 176 6.47 24.76 -2.56
CA ALA A 176 5.34 24.62 -3.48
C ALA A 176 4.01 25.14 -2.87
N GLN A 177 3.98 25.45 -1.58
CA GLN A 177 2.81 26.03 -0.93
C GLN A 177 2.58 27.45 -1.47
N ARG A 178 1.32 27.77 -1.79
CA ARG A 178 0.91 29.07 -2.29
C ARG A 178 0.70 30.06 -1.15
N ASP A 179 0.61 31.34 -1.49
CA ASP A 179 0.30 32.43 -0.54
C ASP A 179 -1.04 32.26 0.19
N ASP A 180 -1.98 31.50 -0.38
CA ASP A 180 -3.27 31.16 0.23
C ASP A 180 -3.20 29.96 1.19
N GLY A 181 -2.02 29.41 1.44
CA GLY A 181 -1.77 28.27 2.33
C GLY A 181 -2.08 26.90 1.73
N LEU A 182 -2.54 26.84 0.47
CA LEU A 182 -2.90 25.61 -0.23
C LEU A 182 -1.85 25.23 -1.30
N TRP A 183 -2.00 24.04 -1.88
CA TRP A 183 -1.13 23.54 -2.95
C TRP A 183 -1.81 23.58 -4.32
N PRO A 184 -1.02 23.73 -5.39
CA PRO A 184 -1.48 23.63 -6.77
C PRO A 184 -2.31 22.37 -7.04
N GLY A 185 -3.38 22.54 -7.80
CA GLY A 185 -4.25 21.46 -8.23
C GLY A 185 -3.64 20.57 -9.30
N TYR A 186 -4.20 19.36 -9.43
CA TYR A 186 -3.72 18.37 -10.38
C TYR A 186 -4.24 18.58 -11.81
N ARG A 187 -5.31 19.38 -12.01
CA ARG A 187 -5.84 19.74 -13.34
C ARG A 187 -5.30 21.06 -13.85
N ASP A 188 -5.22 22.04 -12.97
CA ASP A 188 -4.71 23.36 -13.26
C ASP A 188 -3.77 23.76 -12.10
N PRO A 189 -2.45 23.83 -12.34
CA PRO A 189 -1.51 24.22 -11.31
C PRO A 189 -1.63 25.70 -10.90
N ALA A 190 -2.38 26.53 -11.65
CA ALA A 190 -2.66 27.91 -11.27
C ALA A 190 -3.70 28.01 -10.15
N GLU A 191 -4.55 26.99 -10.00
CA GLU A 191 -5.61 26.91 -9.01
C GLU A 191 -5.17 26.04 -7.81
N ALA A 192 -5.68 26.34 -6.62
CA ALA A 192 -5.50 25.48 -5.46
C ALA A 192 -6.42 24.24 -5.56
N SER A 193 -6.04 23.14 -4.91
CA SER A 193 -6.94 21.99 -4.71
C SER A 193 -7.01 21.57 -3.26
N VAL A 194 -8.24 21.44 -2.73
CA VAL A 194 -8.48 20.97 -1.35
C VAL A 194 -7.90 19.56 -1.13
N ALA A 195 -8.07 18.64 -2.09
CA ALA A 195 -7.60 17.26 -1.94
C ALA A 195 -6.06 17.14 -2.00
N VAL A 196 -5.41 17.87 -2.92
CA VAL A 196 -3.95 17.89 -3.02
C VAL A 196 -3.34 18.57 -1.79
N SER A 197 -3.97 19.64 -1.29
CA SER A 197 -3.51 20.33 -0.07
C SER A 197 -3.63 19.46 1.17
N ALA A 198 -4.72 18.69 1.29
CA ALA A 198 -4.87 17.72 2.38
C ALA A 198 -3.82 16.60 2.30
N LEU A 199 -3.47 16.13 1.09
CA LEU A 199 -2.39 15.17 0.87
C LEU A 199 -1.02 15.76 1.28
N ALA A 200 -0.71 16.98 0.86
CA ALA A 200 0.54 17.66 1.20
C ALA A 200 0.65 17.91 2.71
N LEU A 201 -0.44 18.35 3.36
CA LEU A 201 -0.51 18.50 4.82
C LEU A 201 -0.26 17.16 5.53
N ALA A 202 -0.87 16.08 5.06
CA ALA A 202 -0.63 14.74 5.59
C ALA A 202 0.83 14.31 5.44
N ALA A 203 1.47 14.59 4.29
CA ALA A 203 2.89 14.31 4.10
C ALA A 203 3.79 15.16 5.01
N LEU A 204 3.53 16.47 5.13
CA LEU A 204 4.29 17.36 6.02
C LEU A 204 4.22 16.93 7.49
N ARG A 205 3.13 16.28 7.92
CA ARG A 205 2.98 15.75 9.29
C ARG A 205 3.97 14.61 9.61
N GLU A 206 4.44 13.89 8.60
CA GLU A 206 5.39 12.77 8.72
C GLU A 206 6.85 13.22 8.73
N LEU A 207 7.10 14.49 8.37
CA LEU A 207 8.43 15.07 8.29
C LEU A 207 8.85 15.67 9.64
N ASP A 208 10.17 15.79 9.82
CA ASP A 208 10.73 16.39 11.02
C ASP A 208 10.31 17.87 11.16
N ASP A 209 9.99 18.27 12.40
CA ASP A 209 9.51 19.62 12.71
C ASP A 209 10.62 20.67 12.51
N SER A 210 10.57 21.38 11.39
CA SER A 210 11.31 22.61 11.15
C SER A 210 10.35 23.80 11.12
N ASP A 211 10.86 25.02 11.35
CA ASP A 211 10.04 26.24 11.32
C ASP A 211 9.23 26.37 10.01
N ALA A 212 9.82 25.99 8.87
CA ALA A 212 9.15 26.01 7.57
C ALA A 212 8.03 24.96 7.47
N VAL A 213 8.29 23.74 7.94
CA VAL A 213 7.29 22.65 7.94
C VAL A 213 6.12 22.98 8.87
N LEU A 214 6.40 23.49 10.08
CA LEU A 214 5.38 23.90 11.04
C LEU A 214 4.54 25.05 10.50
N ALA A 215 5.17 26.10 9.97
CA ALA A 215 4.45 27.23 9.38
C ALA A 215 3.57 26.79 8.20
N ALA A 216 4.06 25.90 7.34
CA ALA A 216 3.29 25.38 6.22
C ALA A 216 2.09 24.55 6.68
N ARG A 217 2.26 23.70 7.70
CA ARG A 217 1.18 22.92 8.31
C ARG A 217 0.09 23.81 8.91
N ASP A 218 0.48 24.84 9.66
CA ASP A 218 -0.44 25.78 10.29
C ASP A 218 -1.25 26.56 9.23
N ALA A 219 -0.56 27.08 8.21
CA ALA A 219 -1.20 27.79 7.10
C ALA A 219 -2.20 26.88 6.34
N ALA A 220 -1.81 25.62 6.09
CA ALA A 220 -2.67 24.64 5.44
C ALA A 220 -3.91 24.29 6.26
N ALA A 221 -3.74 24.04 7.56
CA ALA A 221 -4.83 23.71 8.48
C ALA A 221 -5.85 24.87 8.56
N PHE A 222 -5.35 26.11 8.64
CA PHE A 222 -6.20 27.30 8.59
C PHE A 222 -6.93 27.42 7.25
N ALA A 223 -6.21 27.36 6.13
CA ALA A 223 -6.79 27.53 4.80
C ALA A 223 -7.82 26.43 4.46
N LEU A 224 -7.59 25.18 4.89
CA LEU A 224 -8.52 24.07 4.71
C LEU A 224 -9.76 24.21 5.59
N ARG A 225 -9.64 24.77 6.80
CA ARG A 225 -10.80 25.10 7.65
C ARG A 225 -11.73 26.12 6.99
N GLU A 226 -11.19 27.10 6.28
CA GLU A 226 -11.99 28.05 5.48
C GLU A 226 -12.73 27.39 4.29
N ARG A 227 -12.39 26.13 3.95
CA ARG A 227 -13.10 25.33 2.94
C ARG A 227 -14.14 24.38 3.53
N GLN A 228 -14.40 24.48 4.84
CA GLN A 228 -15.39 23.63 5.51
C GLN A 228 -16.82 23.99 5.06
N ALA A 229 -17.57 22.98 4.64
CA ALA A 229 -18.98 23.14 4.30
C ALA A 229 -19.88 22.98 5.56
N PRO A 230 -21.17 23.42 5.51
CA PRO A 230 -22.07 23.34 6.66
C PRO A 230 -22.35 21.94 7.22
N ASP A 231 -22.06 20.88 6.46
CA ASP A 231 -22.16 19.49 6.90
C ASP A 231 -20.91 19.02 7.68
N GLY A 232 -19.91 19.89 7.86
CA GLY A 232 -18.72 19.66 8.69
C GLY A 232 -17.49 19.17 7.94
N GLY A 233 -17.64 18.69 6.69
CA GLY A 233 -16.51 18.25 5.87
C GLY A 233 -15.97 19.35 4.95
N VAL A 234 -14.68 19.34 4.64
CA VAL A 234 -14.10 20.24 3.64
C VAL A 234 -14.57 19.88 2.23
N HIS A 235 -14.70 20.88 1.36
CA HIS A 235 -15.22 20.69 0.01
C HIS A 235 -14.69 21.73 -0.97
N GLU A 236 -14.53 21.30 -2.22
CA GLU A 236 -14.21 22.12 -3.38
C GLU A 236 -15.38 22.06 -4.39
N PRO A 237 -16.44 22.87 -4.22
CA PRO A 237 -17.67 22.74 -5.01
C PRO A 237 -17.49 23.02 -6.51
N GLN A 238 -16.45 23.77 -6.87
CA GLN A 238 -16.06 24.02 -8.26
C GLN A 238 -15.40 22.80 -8.93
N ASP A 239 -14.95 21.80 -8.17
CA ASP A 239 -14.38 20.58 -8.73
C ASP A 239 -15.50 19.57 -9.10
N PRO A 240 -15.70 19.25 -10.40
CA PRO A 240 -16.67 18.23 -10.83
C PRO A 240 -16.38 16.82 -10.30
N ILE A 241 -15.16 16.55 -9.83
CA ILE A 241 -14.78 15.30 -9.16
C ILE A 241 -14.14 15.67 -7.82
N SER A 242 -14.96 16.12 -6.87
CA SER A 242 -14.58 16.75 -5.59
C SER A 242 -13.62 16.01 -4.66
N HIS A 243 -13.25 14.75 -4.93
CA HIS A 243 -12.36 13.91 -4.11
C HIS A 243 -12.66 13.94 -2.61
N ARG A 244 -13.92 14.22 -2.22
CA ARG A 244 -14.23 14.74 -0.90
C ARG A 244 -13.83 13.80 0.23
N VAL A 245 -13.97 12.49 0.02
CA VAL A 245 -13.50 11.50 0.99
C VAL A 245 -11.99 11.52 1.14
N TYR A 246 -11.22 11.57 0.06
CA TYR A 246 -9.75 11.69 0.16
C TYR A 246 -9.36 12.97 0.89
N ALA A 247 -9.95 14.10 0.52
CA ALA A 247 -9.67 15.40 1.14
C ALA A 247 -9.89 15.36 2.65
N ASN A 248 -11.04 14.88 3.12
CA ASN A 248 -11.36 14.84 4.54
C ASN A 248 -10.53 13.77 5.28
N ALA A 249 -10.30 12.61 4.67
CA ALA A 249 -9.49 11.54 5.27
C ALA A 249 -8.02 11.95 5.44
N LEU A 250 -7.42 12.54 4.41
CA LEU A 250 -6.04 13.03 4.45
C LEU A 250 -5.92 14.26 5.36
N LEU A 251 -6.94 15.12 5.42
CA LEU A 251 -6.99 16.22 6.37
C LEU A 251 -6.93 15.68 7.81
N LEU A 252 -7.74 14.68 8.17
CA LEU A 252 -7.68 14.09 9.51
C LEU A 252 -6.30 13.51 9.80
N ARG A 253 -5.69 12.81 8.85
CA ARG A 253 -4.31 12.32 8.99
C ARG A 253 -3.31 13.45 9.23
N GLY A 254 -3.42 14.55 8.49
CA GLY A 254 -2.52 15.68 8.59
C GLY A 254 -2.70 16.54 9.85
N LEU A 255 -3.93 16.68 10.34
CA LEU A 255 -4.20 17.31 11.63
C LEU A 255 -3.75 16.43 12.80
N GLY A 256 -3.94 15.10 12.68
CA GLY A 256 -3.64 14.13 13.72
C GLY A 256 -4.39 14.44 15.03
N ASP A 257 -3.68 14.29 16.13
CA ASP A 257 -4.12 14.49 17.51
C ASP A 257 -3.87 15.93 18.03
N ASP A 258 -3.60 16.90 17.15
CA ASP A 258 -3.31 18.29 17.54
C ASP A 258 -4.48 18.91 18.34
N PRO A 259 -4.28 19.25 19.63
CA PRO A 259 -5.32 19.85 20.47
C PRO A 259 -5.87 21.17 19.93
N ALA A 260 -5.07 21.95 19.18
CA ALA A 260 -5.52 23.20 18.57
C ALA A 260 -6.53 22.97 17.43
N GLN A 261 -6.57 21.74 16.90
CA GLN A 261 -7.45 21.32 15.81
C GLN A 261 -8.62 20.46 16.29
N ALA A 262 -8.71 20.14 17.59
CA ALA A 262 -9.65 19.16 18.15
C ALA A 262 -11.11 19.34 17.69
N ASP A 263 -11.66 20.56 17.79
CA ASP A 263 -13.05 20.84 17.36
C ASP A 263 -13.25 20.68 15.85
N PHE A 264 -12.23 20.99 15.05
CA PHE A 264 -12.27 20.85 13.60
C PHE A 264 -12.12 19.38 13.19
N SER A 265 -11.13 18.68 13.76
CA SER A 265 -10.94 17.24 13.60
C SER A 265 -12.19 16.45 13.98
N GLU A 266 -12.87 16.82 15.06
CA GLU A 266 -14.10 16.14 15.47
C GLU A 266 -15.24 16.32 14.46
N GLN A 267 -15.41 17.52 13.90
CA GLN A 267 -16.42 17.76 12.87
C GLN A 267 -16.14 16.97 11.59
N VAL A 268 -14.88 16.96 11.14
CA VAL A 268 -14.45 16.21 9.95
C VAL A 268 -14.54 14.69 10.20
N ARG A 269 -14.19 14.21 11.39
CA ARG A 269 -14.34 12.80 11.82
C ARG A 269 -15.79 12.36 11.78
N ARG A 270 -16.70 13.15 12.37
CA ARG A 270 -18.16 12.88 12.30
C ARG A 270 -18.63 12.83 10.84
N TRP A 271 -18.20 13.78 10.02
CA TRP A 271 -18.55 13.80 8.60
C TRP A 271 -18.09 12.52 7.88
N LEU A 272 -16.86 12.08 8.13
CA LEU A 272 -16.27 10.90 7.47
C LEU A 272 -16.96 9.60 7.91
N VAL A 273 -17.34 9.48 9.19
CA VAL A 273 -18.16 8.34 9.69
C VAL A 273 -19.54 8.34 9.03
N GLN A 274 -20.18 9.51 8.90
CA GLN A 274 -21.49 9.61 8.26
C GLN A 274 -21.41 9.30 6.76
N ALA A 275 -20.35 9.75 6.07
CA ALA A 275 -20.11 9.51 4.65
C ALA A 275 -19.85 8.03 4.30
N GLN A 276 -19.62 7.15 5.29
CA GLN A 276 -19.53 5.71 5.07
C GLN A 276 -20.87 5.17 4.55
N LEU A 277 -20.82 4.33 3.52
CA LEU A 277 -22.01 3.78 2.88
C LEU A 277 -22.73 2.81 3.81
N GLN A 278 -23.97 3.17 4.17
CA GLN A 278 -24.79 2.46 5.14
C GLN A 278 -26.29 2.63 4.84
N GLU A 279 -27.14 1.89 5.57
CA GLU A 279 -28.58 1.81 5.32
C GLU A 279 -29.28 3.16 5.48
N THR A 280 -28.87 3.92 6.49
CA THR A 280 -29.37 5.27 6.74
C THR A 280 -28.38 6.25 6.13
N PRO A 281 -28.68 6.83 4.96
CA PRO A 281 -27.76 7.74 4.33
C PRO A 281 -27.66 9.07 5.07
N PRO A 282 -26.57 9.82 4.86
CA PRO A 282 -26.43 11.16 5.40
C PRO A 282 -27.59 12.07 4.98
N PRO A 283 -27.98 13.05 5.83
CA PRO A 283 -29.05 14.00 5.50
C PRO A 283 -28.78 14.81 4.22
N TRP A 284 -27.52 15.00 3.85
CA TRP A 284 -27.10 15.73 2.65
C TRP A 284 -26.98 14.84 1.40
N CYS A 285 -27.14 13.51 1.54
CA CYS A 285 -27.27 12.64 0.38
C CYS A 285 -28.68 12.79 -0.20
N ALA A 286 -28.77 13.38 -1.39
CA ALA A 286 -30.04 13.50 -2.11
C ALA A 286 -30.57 12.12 -2.53
N GLU A 287 -31.89 11.93 -2.54
CA GLU A 287 -32.52 10.85 -3.31
C GLU A 287 -32.08 10.95 -4.77
N VAL A 288 -31.61 9.84 -5.34
CA VAL A 288 -31.18 9.81 -6.73
C VAL A 288 -32.39 9.80 -7.65
N ALA A 289 -32.28 10.55 -8.75
CA ALA A 289 -33.23 10.64 -9.87
C ALA A 289 -33.53 9.33 -10.63
N ARG A 290 -33.45 8.15 -10.01
CA ARG A 290 -33.84 6.84 -10.58
C ARG A 290 -34.56 5.90 -9.60
N GLY A 291 -35.03 6.42 -8.46
CA GLY A 291 -35.82 5.60 -7.51
C GLY A 291 -35.01 4.57 -6.71
N GLU A 292 -33.69 4.68 -6.67
CA GLU A 292 -32.88 3.97 -5.67
C GLU A 292 -32.97 4.73 -4.34
N PRO A 293 -33.22 4.05 -3.20
CA PRO A 293 -33.16 4.69 -1.90
C PRO A 293 -31.75 5.27 -1.70
N ALA A 294 -31.66 6.42 -1.02
CA ALA A 294 -30.38 7.09 -0.79
C ALA A 294 -29.39 6.26 0.07
N GLY A 295 -29.81 5.12 0.64
CA GLY A 295 -29.02 4.24 1.50
C GLY A 295 -28.55 2.94 0.83
N VAL A 296 -27.49 2.37 1.40
CA VAL A 296 -26.85 1.13 0.94
C VAL A 296 -27.04 0.07 2.04
N GLY A 297 -27.76 -1.01 1.76
CA GLY A 297 -28.00 -2.07 2.75
C GLY A 297 -26.81 -3.03 2.92
N PRO A 298 -26.75 -3.83 4.01
CA PRO A 298 -25.66 -4.76 4.32
C PRO A 298 -25.46 -5.90 3.30
N PHE A 299 -26.37 -6.03 2.34
CA PHE A 299 -26.29 -6.99 1.23
C PHE A 299 -25.76 -6.37 -0.07
N ASP A 300 -25.57 -5.05 -0.11
CA ASP A 300 -25.00 -4.35 -1.24
C ASP A 300 -23.47 -4.42 -1.17
N PHE A 301 -22.83 -4.68 -2.31
CA PHE A 301 -21.36 -4.80 -2.42
C PHE A 301 -20.60 -3.51 -2.07
N ARG A 302 -21.31 -2.38 -1.96
CA ARG A 302 -20.75 -1.08 -1.57
C ARG A 302 -20.83 -0.82 -0.07
N TYR A 303 -21.60 -1.62 0.67
CA TYR A 303 -21.84 -1.41 2.10
C TYR A 303 -20.53 -1.38 2.88
N GLY A 304 -20.38 -0.40 3.76
CA GLY A 304 -19.20 -0.22 4.60
C GLY A 304 -18.00 0.43 3.91
N GLY A 305 -18.04 0.61 2.58
CA GLY A 305 -17.06 1.40 1.86
C GLY A 305 -17.36 2.90 1.90
N TRP A 306 -16.50 3.70 1.26
CA TRP A 306 -16.68 5.15 1.14
C TRP A 306 -16.72 5.57 -0.32
N SER A 307 -17.65 6.44 -0.67
CA SER A 307 -17.67 6.97 -2.03
C SER A 307 -16.74 8.14 -2.22
N TYR A 308 -16.00 8.13 -3.32
CA TYR A 308 -15.12 9.22 -3.75
C TYR A 308 -15.68 10.64 -3.53
N HIS A 309 -16.96 10.89 -3.88
CA HIS A 309 -17.58 12.22 -3.81
C HIS A 309 -18.16 12.57 -2.43
N GLY A 310 -18.20 11.61 -1.49
CA GLY A 310 -18.97 11.74 -0.24
C GLY A 310 -20.49 11.76 -0.42
N THR A 311 -20.98 11.63 -1.66
CA THR A 311 -22.40 11.59 -2.03
C THR A 311 -22.58 10.93 -3.40
N TYR A 312 -23.82 10.81 -3.87
CA TYR A 312 -24.15 10.33 -5.21
C TYR A 312 -23.62 11.27 -6.30
N ARG A 313 -23.09 10.67 -7.38
CA ARG A 313 -22.78 11.41 -8.59
C ARG A 313 -24.04 12.02 -9.22
N PRO A 314 -23.91 13.06 -10.06
CA PRO A 314 -25.03 13.58 -10.87
C PRO A 314 -25.68 12.49 -11.76
N ASN A 315 -24.94 11.44 -12.12
CA ASN A 315 -25.47 10.31 -12.89
C ASN A 315 -26.14 9.22 -12.03
N GLY A 316 -26.19 9.40 -10.71
CA GLY A 316 -26.85 8.53 -9.75
C GLY A 316 -26.02 7.35 -9.23
N ARG A 317 -24.72 7.26 -9.52
CA ARG A 317 -23.89 6.12 -9.10
C ARG A 317 -23.06 6.46 -7.85
N LEU A 318 -23.17 5.62 -6.82
CA LEU A 318 -22.18 5.52 -5.74
C LEU A 318 -21.07 4.56 -6.18
N ARG A 319 -19.82 5.01 -6.03
CA ARG A 319 -18.63 4.20 -6.25
C ARG A 319 -17.81 4.20 -4.98
N ALA A 320 -17.75 3.07 -4.31
CA ALA A 320 -16.76 2.78 -3.28
C ALA A 320 -15.62 1.98 -3.89
N ASP A 321 -14.40 2.16 -3.41
CA ASP A 321 -13.26 1.35 -3.78
C ASP A 321 -12.28 1.25 -2.61
N LEU A 322 -11.30 0.36 -2.74
CA LEU A 322 -10.39 0.03 -1.65
C LEU A 322 -9.47 1.20 -1.29
N SER A 323 -9.11 2.03 -2.27
CA SER A 323 -8.28 3.23 -2.05
C SER A 323 -9.01 4.26 -1.18
N THR A 324 -10.29 4.56 -1.45
CA THR A 324 -11.05 5.45 -0.56
C THR A 324 -11.25 4.85 0.82
N ALA A 325 -11.47 3.54 0.93
CA ALA A 325 -11.59 2.86 2.21
C ALA A 325 -10.30 2.95 3.03
N ARG A 326 -9.13 2.69 2.43
CA ARG A 326 -7.83 2.82 3.11
C ARG A 326 -7.65 4.18 3.74
N PHE A 327 -7.74 5.26 2.95
CA PHE A 327 -7.48 6.58 3.51
C PHE A 327 -8.53 6.96 4.55
N ALA A 328 -9.81 6.62 4.32
CA ALA A 328 -10.84 6.87 5.31
C ALA A 328 -10.51 6.20 6.65
N LEU A 329 -10.11 4.93 6.63
CA LEU A 329 -9.71 4.20 7.84
C LEU A 329 -8.47 4.80 8.49
N GLN A 330 -7.42 5.13 7.71
CA GLN A 330 -6.22 5.80 8.24
C GLN A 330 -6.55 7.15 8.88
N GLY A 331 -7.39 7.97 8.26
CA GLY A 331 -7.83 9.25 8.80
C GLY A 331 -8.66 9.09 10.07
N LEU A 332 -9.54 8.10 10.13
CA LEU A 332 -10.31 7.78 11.35
C LEU A 332 -9.41 7.27 12.49
N THR A 333 -8.39 6.47 12.18
CA THR A 333 -7.38 6.03 13.16
C THR A 333 -6.57 7.22 13.67
N ALA A 334 -6.05 8.08 12.77
CA ALA A 334 -5.24 9.24 13.13
C ALA A 334 -6.03 10.28 13.96
N ALA A 335 -7.34 10.37 13.74
CA ALA A 335 -8.24 11.20 14.52
C ALA A 335 -8.83 10.46 15.74
N GLU A 336 -8.25 9.33 16.17
CA GLU A 336 -8.63 8.58 17.38
C GLU A 336 -10.13 8.25 17.46
N LEU A 337 -10.73 7.76 16.35
CA LEU A 337 -12.09 7.25 16.39
C LEU A 337 -12.20 6.12 17.41
N ASP A 338 -13.28 6.14 18.21
CA ASP A 338 -13.60 5.11 19.20
C ASP A 338 -13.50 3.69 18.61
N ALA A 339 -12.78 2.80 19.31
CA ALA A 339 -12.57 1.41 18.92
C ALA A 339 -13.90 0.62 18.84
N GLU A 340 -14.91 1.01 19.61
CA GLU A 340 -16.24 0.40 19.60
C GLU A 340 -17.17 0.99 18.52
N SER A 341 -16.66 1.91 17.69
CA SER A 341 -17.44 2.50 16.62
C SER A 341 -17.91 1.43 15.63
N PRO A 342 -19.22 1.38 15.28
CA PRO A 342 -19.73 0.42 14.29
C PRO A 342 -19.16 0.65 12.88
N ALA A 343 -18.45 1.77 12.64
CA ALA A 343 -17.79 2.04 11.37
C ALA A 343 -16.72 1.00 11.03
N TRP A 344 -15.98 0.48 12.03
CA TRP A 344 -14.97 -0.55 11.85
C TRP A 344 -15.58 -1.86 11.38
N GLY A 345 -16.65 -2.32 12.05
CA GLY A 345 -17.37 -3.53 11.67
C GLY A 345 -17.95 -3.46 10.25
N ARG A 346 -18.50 -2.31 9.85
CA ARG A 346 -18.97 -2.11 8.47
C ARG A 346 -17.81 -2.16 7.46
N ALA A 347 -16.67 -1.54 7.79
CA ALA A 347 -15.49 -1.59 6.93
C ALA A 347 -14.98 -3.02 6.75
N LEU A 348 -14.95 -3.84 7.81
CA LEU A 348 -14.55 -5.26 7.72
C LEU A 348 -15.43 -6.05 6.74
N MET A 349 -16.74 -5.77 6.67
CA MET A 349 -17.65 -6.36 5.68
C MET A 349 -17.30 -5.94 4.26
N PHE A 350 -16.99 -4.66 4.03
CA PHE A 350 -16.54 -4.18 2.72
C PHE A 350 -15.24 -4.87 2.28
N LEU A 351 -14.27 -4.96 3.21
CA LEU A 351 -12.98 -5.58 2.96
C LEU A 351 -13.13 -7.08 2.66
N GLU A 352 -14.08 -7.76 3.28
CA GLU A 352 -14.32 -9.19 3.05
C GLU A 352 -14.71 -9.45 1.59
N LEU A 353 -15.49 -8.54 1.01
CA LEU A 353 -15.94 -8.63 -0.37
C LEU A 353 -14.86 -8.24 -1.39
N THR A 354 -13.81 -7.51 -0.98
CA THR A 354 -12.70 -7.11 -1.86
C THR A 354 -11.50 -8.06 -1.81
N GLN A 355 -11.39 -8.88 -0.76
CA GLN A 355 -10.30 -9.83 -0.59
C GLN A 355 -10.59 -11.17 -1.29
N ASN A 356 -9.66 -11.62 -2.12
CA ASN A 356 -9.70 -12.94 -2.76
C ASN A 356 -9.24 -14.04 -1.79
N LEU A 357 -9.87 -14.13 -0.62
CA LEU A 357 -9.58 -15.16 0.40
C LEU A 357 -10.47 -16.40 0.25
N THR A 358 -11.78 -16.22 0.00
CA THR A 358 -12.78 -17.30 -0.03
C THR A 358 -13.72 -17.19 -1.23
N LEU A 359 -13.71 -18.20 -2.11
CA LEU A 359 -14.72 -18.45 -3.16
C LEU A 359 -14.86 -19.95 -3.51
N LEU A 360 -15.73 -20.67 -2.77
CA LEU A 360 -16.30 -22.03 -2.97
C LEU A 360 -15.51 -23.05 -3.83
N GLY A 361 -15.00 -24.11 -3.19
CA GLY A 361 -14.11 -25.06 -3.85
C GLY A 361 -13.15 -25.72 -2.87
N GLU A 362 -13.25 -27.04 -2.73
CA GLU A 362 -12.51 -27.88 -1.76
C GLU A 362 -11.41 -28.72 -2.44
N GLY A 363 -11.21 -28.59 -3.76
CA GLY A 363 -10.29 -29.44 -4.52
C GLY A 363 -8.81 -29.02 -4.49
N GLU A 364 -7.91 -30.00 -4.35
CA GLU A 364 -6.45 -29.81 -4.43
C GLU A 364 -5.93 -29.44 -5.84
N ASN A 365 -6.80 -29.46 -6.86
CA ASN A 365 -6.48 -29.17 -8.27
C ASN A 365 -7.34 -28.05 -8.90
N GLU A 366 -8.01 -27.23 -8.08
CA GLU A 366 -8.79 -26.10 -8.59
C GLU A 366 -7.89 -24.89 -8.92
N PRO A 367 -8.23 -24.11 -9.96
CA PRO A 367 -7.39 -22.99 -10.36
C PRO A 367 -7.36 -21.89 -9.28
N ARG A 368 -6.15 -21.39 -9.00
CA ARG A 368 -5.82 -20.58 -7.81
C ARG A 368 -6.21 -19.11 -7.95
N TYR A 369 -7.51 -18.84 -8.00
CA TYR A 369 -8.05 -17.48 -7.99
C TYR A 369 -8.25 -16.92 -6.57
N ARG A 370 -7.96 -17.73 -5.55
CA ARG A 370 -7.88 -17.34 -4.13
C ARG A 370 -6.42 -17.23 -3.73
N ASP A 371 -5.85 -16.10 -4.04
CA ASP A 371 -4.44 -15.83 -3.77
C ASP A 371 -4.24 -15.05 -2.45
N GLY A 372 -5.32 -14.71 -1.74
CA GLY A 372 -5.28 -13.95 -0.49
C GLY A 372 -5.10 -12.44 -0.67
N GLY A 373 -4.88 -11.98 -1.91
CA GLY A 373 -4.73 -10.58 -2.26
C GLY A 373 -6.07 -9.87 -2.39
N PHE A 374 -6.04 -8.60 -2.79
CA PHE A 374 -7.25 -7.78 -2.95
C PHE A 374 -7.43 -7.28 -4.37
N ALA A 375 -8.69 -7.22 -4.79
CA ALA A 375 -9.13 -6.43 -5.93
C ALA A 375 -9.44 -4.99 -5.53
N PHE A 376 -9.45 -4.08 -6.51
CA PHE A 376 -9.80 -2.67 -6.32
C PHE A 376 -11.20 -2.46 -5.70
N HIS A 377 -12.12 -3.38 -6.02
CA HIS A 377 -13.54 -3.28 -5.73
C HIS A 377 -14.18 -4.68 -5.87
N PRO A 378 -15.26 -5.03 -5.13
CA PRO A 378 -15.83 -6.39 -5.17
C PRO A 378 -16.32 -6.86 -6.54
N ARG A 379 -16.53 -5.92 -7.46
CA ARG A 379 -16.99 -6.18 -8.84
C ARG A 379 -16.09 -5.58 -9.93
N ASN A 380 -14.85 -5.20 -9.60
CA ASN A 380 -13.94 -4.62 -10.58
C ASN A 380 -12.48 -4.73 -10.11
N SER A 381 -11.56 -5.00 -11.03
CA SER A 381 -10.12 -4.87 -10.78
C SER A 381 -9.44 -4.17 -11.95
N LYS A 382 -8.46 -3.32 -11.62
CA LYS A 382 -7.59 -2.66 -12.60
C LYS A 382 -6.65 -3.65 -13.29
N ALA A 383 -6.31 -4.74 -12.60
CA ALA A 383 -5.62 -5.86 -13.19
C ALA A 383 -6.52 -6.66 -14.13
N GLY A 384 -7.83 -6.41 -14.20
CA GLY A 384 -8.77 -7.19 -14.99
C GLY A 384 -9.37 -8.35 -14.19
N ASN A 385 -10.05 -9.25 -14.89
CA ASN A 385 -10.75 -10.37 -14.28
C ASN A 385 -10.51 -11.64 -15.09
N ASP A 386 -10.69 -12.77 -14.42
CA ASP A 386 -10.67 -14.09 -15.01
C ASP A 386 -12.06 -14.71 -14.87
N ALA A 387 -12.42 -15.57 -15.83
CA ALA A 387 -13.62 -16.38 -15.78
C ALA A 387 -13.20 -17.80 -15.39
N VAL A 388 -13.83 -18.32 -14.34
CA VAL A 388 -13.47 -19.57 -13.68
C VAL A 388 -14.75 -20.35 -13.48
N ASP A 389 -14.95 -21.36 -14.32
CA ASP A 389 -16.27 -21.99 -14.47
C ASP A 389 -17.34 -20.91 -14.72
N ASP A 390 -18.34 -20.79 -13.85
CA ASP A 390 -19.41 -19.77 -13.90
C ASP A 390 -19.14 -18.54 -13.00
N LEU A 391 -17.94 -18.42 -12.42
CA LEU A 391 -17.54 -17.31 -11.54
C LEU A 391 -16.63 -16.32 -12.26
N ILE A 392 -16.85 -15.03 -11.98
CA ILE A 392 -15.93 -13.95 -12.36
C ILE A 392 -15.08 -13.63 -11.15
N VAL A 393 -13.76 -13.81 -11.27
CA VAL A 393 -12.82 -13.40 -10.23
C VAL A 393 -12.05 -12.17 -10.68
N TYR A 394 -12.11 -11.11 -9.88
CA TYR A 394 -11.38 -9.88 -10.13
C TYR A 394 -9.96 -10.03 -9.59
N ARG A 395 -8.96 -9.91 -10.46
CA ARG A 395 -7.57 -10.23 -10.12
C ARG A 395 -7.02 -9.32 -9.02
N SER A 396 -6.26 -9.92 -8.09
CA SER A 396 -5.48 -9.19 -7.10
C SER A 396 -4.30 -8.46 -7.74
N TYR A 397 -3.90 -7.33 -7.17
CA TYR A 397 -2.70 -6.60 -7.58
C TYR A 397 -2.07 -5.83 -6.41
N GLY A 398 -0.85 -5.33 -6.59
CA GLY A 398 0.01 -4.82 -5.52
C GLY A 398 -0.61 -3.74 -4.67
N SER A 399 -0.95 -2.60 -5.25
CA SER A 399 -1.51 -1.50 -4.47
C SER A 399 -2.86 -1.82 -3.84
N ALA A 400 -3.76 -2.55 -4.51
CA ALA A 400 -5.00 -2.98 -3.88
C ALA A 400 -4.73 -3.92 -2.68
N THR A 401 -3.80 -4.88 -2.82
CA THR A 401 -3.47 -5.79 -1.71
C THR A 401 -2.83 -5.05 -0.54
N ALA A 402 -1.94 -4.10 -0.82
CA ALA A 402 -1.35 -3.25 0.21
C ALA A 402 -2.39 -2.33 0.87
N ASP A 403 -3.34 -1.76 0.11
CA ASP A 403 -4.46 -0.99 0.65
C ASP A 403 -5.35 -1.84 1.56
N GLY A 404 -5.65 -3.06 1.12
CA GLY A 404 -6.42 -4.04 1.89
C GLY A 404 -5.72 -4.41 3.19
N LEU A 405 -4.41 -4.62 3.16
CA LEU A 405 -3.59 -4.87 4.35
C LEU A 405 -3.68 -3.70 5.35
N VAL A 406 -3.38 -2.47 4.90
CA VAL A 406 -3.45 -1.28 5.76
C VAL A 406 -4.87 -1.09 6.32
N SER A 407 -5.89 -1.34 5.51
CA SER A 407 -7.29 -1.24 5.93
C SER A 407 -7.68 -2.28 6.97
N LEU A 408 -7.21 -3.53 6.83
CA LEU A 408 -7.43 -4.60 7.81
C LEU A 408 -6.75 -4.27 9.13
N LEU A 409 -5.47 -3.88 9.10
CA LEU A 409 -4.73 -3.49 10.30
C LEU A 409 -5.46 -2.36 11.05
N ALA A 410 -5.91 -1.33 10.35
CA ALA A 410 -6.68 -0.24 10.94
C ALA A 410 -8.03 -0.71 11.52
N ALA A 411 -8.82 -1.48 10.76
CA ALA A 411 -10.16 -1.90 11.18
C ALA A 411 -10.17 -2.97 12.28
N GLU A 412 -9.10 -3.75 12.41
CA GLU A 412 -8.90 -4.73 13.48
C GLU A 412 -8.12 -4.14 14.68
N GLY A 413 -7.67 -2.88 14.59
CA GLY A 413 -6.92 -2.22 15.67
C GLY A 413 -5.52 -2.79 15.90
N ILE A 414 -4.88 -3.29 14.84
CA ILE A 414 -3.57 -3.93 14.89
C ILE A 414 -2.48 -2.93 14.48
N ASP A 415 -1.52 -2.70 15.37
CA ASP A 415 -0.31 -1.93 15.09
C ASP A 415 0.93 -2.68 15.63
N GLN A 416 1.79 -3.11 14.71
CA GLN A 416 3.03 -3.83 14.99
C GLN A 416 4.27 -3.00 14.61
N ARG A 417 4.16 -1.67 14.56
CA ARG A 417 5.30 -0.80 14.23
C ARG A 417 6.48 -1.00 15.19
N ALA A 418 6.23 -1.22 16.48
CA ALA A 418 7.26 -1.48 17.48
C ALA A 418 7.76 -2.94 17.51
N HIS A 419 7.17 -3.84 16.71
CA HIS A 419 7.53 -5.24 16.70
C HIS A 419 8.96 -5.44 16.17
N ALA A 420 9.77 -6.18 16.94
CA ALA A 420 11.18 -6.43 16.67
C ALA A 420 11.50 -7.94 16.55
N ASP A 421 10.56 -8.82 16.93
CA ASP A 421 10.81 -10.26 16.88
C ASP A 421 10.78 -10.79 15.44
N PRO A 422 11.61 -11.80 15.11
CA PRO A 422 11.65 -12.39 13.77
C PRO A 422 10.40 -13.19 13.41
N GLU A 423 9.58 -13.55 14.39
CA GLU A 423 8.31 -14.26 14.16
C GLU A 423 7.18 -13.26 13.88
N LEU A 424 6.33 -13.61 12.92
CA LEU A 424 5.15 -12.79 12.60
C LEU A 424 4.09 -12.94 13.71
N PRO A 425 3.58 -11.83 14.29
CA PRO A 425 2.49 -11.90 15.24
C PRO A 425 1.24 -12.57 14.66
N ASP A 426 0.42 -13.17 15.52
CA ASP A 426 -0.90 -13.64 15.11
C ASP A 426 -1.83 -12.43 14.89
N MET A 427 -2.03 -12.09 13.61
CA MET A 427 -2.86 -10.97 13.16
C MET A 427 -4.10 -11.44 12.39
N GLY A 428 -4.47 -12.73 12.52
CA GLY A 428 -5.59 -13.31 11.81
C GLY A 428 -5.30 -13.71 10.36
N GLU A 429 -6.16 -14.59 9.83
CA GLU A 429 -5.99 -15.22 8.51
C GLU A 429 -5.99 -14.21 7.36
N ARG A 430 -6.84 -13.17 7.45
CA ARG A 430 -7.01 -12.17 6.40
C ARG A 430 -5.76 -11.31 6.21
N VAL A 431 -5.20 -10.80 7.31
CA VAL A 431 -3.95 -10.03 7.32
C VAL A 431 -2.80 -10.89 6.82
N ARG A 432 -2.68 -12.11 7.36
CA ARG A 432 -1.64 -13.06 6.95
C ARG A 432 -1.71 -13.37 5.44
N ALA A 433 -2.91 -13.59 4.90
CA ALA A 433 -3.08 -13.89 3.48
C ALA A 433 -2.66 -12.72 2.58
N ALA A 434 -2.98 -11.48 2.96
CA ALA A 434 -2.55 -10.28 2.24
C ALA A 434 -1.02 -10.11 2.28
N LEU A 435 -0.41 -10.28 3.45
CA LEU A 435 1.05 -10.26 3.61
C LEU A 435 1.73 -11.30 2.71
N LEU A 436 1.25 -12.55 2.73
CA LEU A 436 1.81 -13.61 1.91
C LEU A 436 1.63 -13.34 0.40
N TRP A 437 0.53 -12.70 -0.01
CA TRP A 437 0.37 -12.26 -1.39
C TRP A 437 1.42 -11.22 -1.78
N LEU A 438 1.68 -10.23 -0.92
CA LEU A 438 2.69 -9.20 -1.15
C LEU A 438 4.09 -9.81 -1.20
N ALA A 439 4.43 -10.73 -0.30
CA ALA A 439 5.71 -11.42 -0.32
C ALA A 439 5.94 -12.24 -1.61
N ARG A 440 4.87 -12.89 -2.09
CA ARG A 440 4.91 -13.68 -3.33
C ARG A 440 5.10 -12.84 -4.59
N ASN A 441 4.71 -11.57 -4.54
CA ASN A 441 4.69 -10.65 -5.67
C ASN A 441 5.56 -9.42 -5.41
N TYR A 442 6.50 -9.50 -4.46
CA TYR A 442 7.29 -8.36 -4.04
C TYR A 442 8.12 -7.82 -5.20
N ASP A 443 7.83 -6.58 -5.57
CA ASP A 443 8.53 -5.84 -6.62
C ASP A 443 8.54 -4.36 -6.25
N LEU A 444 9.66 -3.71 -6.49
CA LEU A 444 9.85 -2.27 -6.32
C LEU A 444 9.98 -1.53 -7.64
N LYS A 445 9.99 -2.21 -8.79
CA LYS A 445 10.11 -1.58 -10.12
C LYS A 445 8.77 -1.22 -10.74
N GLY A 446 7.68 -1.72 -10.17
CA GLY A 446 6.33 -1.51 -10.67
C GLY A 446 5.29 -2.18 -9.77
N ASN A 447 4.04 -1.78 -9.95
CA ASN A 447 2.92 -2.37 -9.22
C ASN A 447 2.62 -3.77 -9.81
N PRO A 448 2.77 -4.87 -9.04
CA PRO A 448 2.63 -6.24 -9.54
C PRO A 448 1.16 -6.66 -9.75
N GLY A 449 0.93 -7.72 -10.53
CA GLY A 449 -0.40 -8.33 -10.76
C GLY A 449 -1.10 -7.97 -12.09
N PHE A 450 -0.46 -7.15 -12.93
CA PHE A 450 -1.01 -6.74 -14.24
C PHE A 450 -0.45 -7.59 -15.37
N THR A 451 -1.22 -7.81 -16.44
CA THR A 451 -0.72 -8.41 -17.69
C THR A 451 -0.30 -7.33 -18.68
N GLU A 452 0.28 -7.72 -19.82
CA GLU A 452 0.72 -6.80 -20.87
C GLU A 452 -0.36 -5.80 -21.31
N SER A 453 -1.63 -6.24 -21.38
CA SER A 453 -2.74 -5.38 -21.79
C SER A 453 -3.14 -4.34 -20.74
N GLN A 454 -2.70 -4.50 -19.49
CA GLN A 454 -2.88 -3.53 -18.41
C GLN A 454 -1.57 -2.91 -17.93
N PHE A 455 -0.48 -3.04 -18.71
CA PHE A 455 0.84 -2.55 -18.32
C PHE A 455 0.86 -1.05 -17.98
N THR A 456 -0.01 -0.23 -18.58
CA THR A 456 -0.11 1.20 -18.22
C THR A 456 -0.41 1.43 -16.73
N TRP A 457 -1.10 0.50 -16.06
CA TRP A 457 -1.38 0.57 -14.63
C TRP A 457 -0.18 0.18 -13.76
N THR A 458 0.76 -0.62 -14.25
CA THR A 458 1.94 -0.99 -13.45
C THR A 458 2.81 0.22 -13.12
N GLN A 459 2.92 1.14 -14.08
CA GLN A 459 3.66 2.40 -13.94
C GLN A 459 2.75 3.59 -13.59
N GLY A 460 1.44 3.53 -13.85
CA GLY A 460 0.54 4.67 -13.65
C GLY A 460 0.16 4.98 -12.21
N ILE A 461 0.47 4.09 -11.25
CA ILE A 461 0.21 4.24 -9.80
C ILE A 461 1.41 3.75 -8.98
N TYR A 462 2.60 4.13 -9.43
CA TYR A 462 3.86 3.59 -8.93
C TYR A 462 4.21 4.12 -7.54
N PHE A 463 4.24 5.45 -7.35
CA PHE A 463 4.55 6.04 -6.05
C PHE A 463 3.43 5.75 -5.04
N TYR A 464 2.19 5.74 -5.50
CA TYR A 464 1.05 5.28 -4.71
C TYR A 464 1.25 3.85 -4.22
N TYR A 465 1.59 2.91 -5.11
CA TYR A 465 1.88 1.52 -4.73
C TYR A 465 3.00 1.42 -3.69
N LEU A 466 4.14 2.09 -3.92
CA LEU A 466 5.26 2.09 -2.99
C LEU A 466 4.87 2.62 -1.61
N SER A 467 4.08 3.70 -1.54
CA SER A 467 3.56 4.21 -0.26
C SER A 467 2.68 3.18 0.46
N SER A 468 1.79 2.50 -0.28
CA SER A 468 0.88 1.48 0.24
C SER A 468 1.64 0.30 0.82
N LEU A 469 2.60 -0.20 0.04
CA LEU A 469 3.43 -1.34 0.40
C LEU A 469 4.25 -1.03 1.66
N ALA A 470 4.97 0.09 1.66
CA ALA A 470 5.83 0.48 2.76
C ALA A 470 5.05 0.68 4.06
N GLU A 471 3.91 1.38 4.01
CA GLU A 471 3.05 1.57 5.18
C GLU A 471 2.51 0.25 5.72
N GLY A 472 2.02 -0.64 4.84
CA GLY A 472 1.49 -1.93 5.25
C GLY A 472 2.55 -2.83 5.88
N LEU A 473 3.74 -2.92 5.29
CA LEU A 473 4.86 -3.71 5.83
C LEU A 473 5.36 -3.13 7.15
N HIS A 474 5.50 -1.81 7.25
CA HIS A 474 5.91 -1.14 8.48
C HIS A 474 4.87 -1.31 9.59
N GLN A 475 3.57 -1.14 9.32
CA GLN A 475 2.50 -1.36 10.30
C GLN A 475 2.39 -2.82 10.74
N ALA A 476 2.67 -3.77 9.85
CA ALA A 476 2.67 -5.21 10.16
C ALA A 476 3.96 -5.69 10.85
N GLY A 477 4.93 -4.82 11.11
CA GLY A 477 6.17 -5.20 11.80
C GLY A 477 7.12 -6.03 10.94
N VAL A 478 6.98 -6.01 9.61
CA VAL A 478 7.81 -6.83 8.70
C VAL A 478 9.17 -6.17 8.51
N TRP A 479 10.22 -6.97 8.59
CA TRP A 479 11.61 -6.56 8.36
C TRP A 479 12.17 -7.14 7.07
N GLU A 480 12.02 -8.45 6.89
CA GLU A 480 12.58 -9.19 5.77
C GLU A 480 11.47 -9.90 5.01
N ILE A 481 11.63 -9.99 3.69
CA ILE A 481 10.76 -10.75 2.80
C ILE A 481 11.60 -11.81 2.13
N ARG A 482 11.19 -13.07 2.24
CA ARG A 482 11.74 -14.14 1.42
C ARG A 482 10.77 -14.45 0.28
N GLY A 483 11.18 -14.13 -0.95
CA GLY A 483 10.40 -14.36 -2.16
C GLY A 483 10.23 -15.84 -2.49
N GLN A 484 9.36 -16.15 -3.47
CA GLN A 484 9.06 -17.53 -3.87
C GLN A 484 10.27 -18.26 -4.47
N ASP A 485 11.17 -17.53 -5.13
CA ASP A 485 12.41 -18.02 -5.71
C ASP A 485 13.54 -18.17 -4.67
N GLY A 486 13.25 -17.89 -3.40
CA GLY A 486 14.22 -17.91 -2.31
C GLY A 486 15.06 -16.64 -2.20
N SER A 487 14.79 -15.61 -3.01
CA SER A 487 15.39 -14.28 -2.84
C SER A 487 15.09 -13.72 -1.46
N GLU A 488 16.09 -13.11 -0.82
CA GLU A 488 15.94 -12.47 0.49
C GLU A 488 16.03 -10.97 0.31
N HIS A 489 15.03 -10.27 0.84
CA HIS A 489 14.86 -8.84 0.68
C HIS A 489 14.78 -8.15 2.04
N VAL A 490 15.65 -7.17 2.26
CA VAL A 490 15.48 -6.21 3.36
C VAL A 490 14.74 -5.01 2.77
N TRP A 491 13.41 -5.11 2.76
CA TRP A 491 12.56 -4.18 2.03
C TRP A 491 12.78 -2.69 2.35
N PRO A 492 13.03 -2.25 3.61
CA PRO A 492 13.13 -0.81 3.86
C PRO A 492 14.41 -0.24 3.24
N ALA A 493 15.53 -0.96 3.34
CA ALA A 493 16.79 -0.57 2.71
C ALA A 493 16.69 -0.58 1.18
N GLU A 494 16.03 -1.58 0.60
CA GLU A 494 15.83 -1.66 -0.85
C GLU A 494 14.93 -0.55 -1.38
N LEU A 495 13.85 -0.22 -0.67
CA LEU A 495 12.92 0.84 -1.03
C LEU A 495 13.61 2.20 -1.06
N ILE A 496 14.40 2.53 -0.03
CA ILE A 496 15.12 3.82 0.03
C ILE A 496 16.08 3.95 -1.17
N ARG A 497 16.82 2.89 -1.49
CA ARG A 497 17.72 2.88 -2.66
C ARG A 497 16.94 2.99 -3.97
N ALA A 498 15.79 2.31 -4.09
CA ALA A 498 14.95 2.40 -5.28
C ALA A 498 14.43 3.83 -5.47
N LEU A 499 13.90 4.45 -4.42
CA LEU A 499 13.41 5.83 -4.46
C LEU A 499 14.53 6.83 -4.74
N ARG A 500 15.75 6.63 -4.23
CA ARG A 500 16.88 7.50 -4.59
C ARG A 500 17.16 7.51 -6.10
N ASN A 501 17.01 6.37 -6.77
CA ASN A 501 17.19 6.29 -8.22
C ASN A 501 16.07 6.98 -9.01
N GLU A 502 14.90 7.14 -8.40
CA GLU A 502 13.75 7.85 -8.97
C GLU A 502 13.77 9.35 -8.65
N GLN A 503 14.63 9.79 -7.72
CA GLN A 503 14.72 11.19 -7.33
C GLN A 503 15.33 12.03 -8.46
N HIS A 504 14.68 13.15 -8.74
CA HIS A 504 15.14 14.18 -9.66
C HIS A 504 15.70 15.39 -8.87
N GLY A 505 15.91 16.52 -9.53
CA GLY A 505 16.39 17.75 -8.87
C GLY A 505 15.45 18.26 -7.76
N VAL A 506 15.90 19.28 -7.02
CA VAL A 506 15.21 19.78 -5.82
C VAL A 506 13.86 20.46 -6.10
N ASP A 507 13.64 20.99 -7.30
CA ASP A 507 12.43 21.74 -7.66
C ASP A 507 11.22 20.84 -7.99
N ALA A 508 11.47 19.57 -8.30
CA ALA A 508 10.44 18.56 -8.54
C ALA A 508 11.03 17.18 -8.22
N PRO A 509 11.22 16.87 -6.92
CA PRO A 509 12.02 15.72 -6.51
C PRO A 509 11.51 14.39 -7.04
N PHE A 510 10.19 14.26 -7.19
CA PHE A 510 9.56 13.07 -7.74
C PHE A 510 8.42 13.47 -8.68
N ALA A 511 8.36 12.82 -9.84
CA ALA A 511 7.24 12.90 -10.76
C ALA A 511 7.21 11.65 -11.63
N ASN A 512 6.02 11.09 -11.83
CA ASN A 512 5.85 9.93 -12.68
C ASN A 512 5.80 10.37 -14.15
N LYS A 513 6.32 9.53 -15.05
CA LYS A 513 6.20 9.76 -16.50
C LYS A 513 4.77 9.53 -17.00
N SER A 514 3.99 8.73 -16.28
CA SER A 514 2.60 8.42 -16.62
C SER A 514 1.64 9.45 -16.03
N THR A 515 0.72 9.95 -16.86
CA THR A 515 -0.33 10.90 -16.47
C THR A 515 -1.63 10.20 -16.04
N LEU A 516 -1.64 8.86 -15.98
CA LEU A 516 -2.87 8.07 -15.83
C LEU A 516 -3.65 8.36 -14.53
N MET A 517 -2.92 8.57 -13.43
CA MET A 517 -3.49 8.82 -12.09
C MET A 517 -2.84 10.00 -11.39
N HIS A 518 -2.37 10.99 -12.17
CA HIS A 518 -1.88 12.27 -11.67
C HIS A 518 -0.61 12.22 -10.82
N GLU A 519 0.13 11.11 -10.83
CA GLU A 519 1.47 11.04 -10.24
C GLU A 519 2.53 11.79 -11.05
N ASP A 520 2.19 12.30 -12.24
CA ASP A 520 3.01 13.27 -12.97
C ASP A 520 3.01 14.65 -12.28
N ASN A 521 2.06 14.91 -11.39
CA ASN A 521 2.07 16.09 -10.53
C ASN A 521 3.13 15.91 -9.40
N PRO A 522 4.14 16.79 -9.30
CA PRO A 522 5.22 16.62 -8.33
C PRO A 522 4.78 16.70 -6.87
N VAL A 523 3.71 17.44 -6.54
CA VAL A 523 3.16 17.52 -5.18
C VAL A 523 2.55 16.18 -4.79
N ILE A 524 1.79 15.55 -5.68
CA ILE A 524 1.17 14.24 -5.44
C ILE A 524 2.24 13.16 -5.31
N ALA A 525 3.15 13.05 -6.27
CA ALA A 525 4.22 12.06 -6.24
C ALA A 525 5.11 12.21 -4.99
N THR A 526 5.58 13.43 -4.71
CA THR A 526 6.44 13.69 -3.55
C THR A 526 5.72 13.35 -2.24
N SER A 527 4.43 13.64 -2.11
CA SER A 527 3.66 13.29 -0.90
C SER A 527 3.58 11.77 -0.68
N PHE A 528 3.36 10.97 -1.73
CA PHE A 528 3.39 9.51 -1.60
C PHE A 528 4.80 8.98 -1.30
N VAL A 529 5.84 9.61 -1.85
CA VAL A 529 7.23 9.26 -1.55
C VAL A 529 7.58 9.56 -0.09
N VAL A 530 7.08 10.66 0.48
CA VAL A 530 7.25 10.96 1.92
C VAL A 530 6.65 9.85 2.80
N PHE A 531 5.44 9.36 2.49
CA PHE A 531 4.86 8.22 3.22
C PHE A 531 5.73 6.96 3.11
N ALA A 532 6.21 6.65 1.89
CA ALA A 532 7.04 5.48 1.63
C ALA A 532 8.40 5.55 2.35
N LEU A 533 9.10 6.68 2.25
CA LEU A 533 10.41 6.91 2.87
C LEU A 533 10.32 6.91 4.39
N THR A 534 9.29 7.55 4.96
CA THR A 534 9.13 7.61 6.42
C THR A 534 8.89 6.21 6.98
N ALA A 535 8.00 5.42 6.38
CA ALA A 535 7.76 4.04 6.79
C ALA A 535 9.02 3.16 6.71
N ALA A 536 9.82 3.31 5.64
CA ALA A 536 11.08 2.58 5.51
C ALA A 536 12.15 3.05 6.51
N ARG A 537 12.33 4.36 6.67
CA ARG A 537 13.24 4.97 7.64
C ARG A 537 12.93 4.48 9.04
N ASP A 538 11.66 4.51 9.44
CA ASP A 538 11.27 4.14 10.80
C ASP A 538 11.40 2.63 11.02
N ARG A 539 11.15 1.80 10.00
CA ARG A 539 11.49 0.36 10.09
C ARG A 539 13.00 0.14 10.25
N LEU A 540 13.86 0.89 9.55
CA LEU A 540 15.31 0.84 9.74
C LEU A 540 15.75 1.31 11.14
N ARG A 541 15.04 2.29 11.73
CA ARG A 541 15.31 2.74 13.12
C ARG A 541 14.98 1.66 14.14
N VAL A 542 13.93 0.87 13.92
CA VAL A 542 13.66 -0.36 14.70
C VAL A 542 14.78 -1.40 14.49
N GLY A 543 15.29 -1.50 13.27
CA GLY A 543 16.46 -2.31 12.91
C GLY A 543 16.21 -3.82 12.89
N SER A 544 14.96 -4.25 13.05
CA SER A 544 14.53 -5.65 13.08
C SER A 544 13.01 -5.76 12.94
N GLY A 545 12.48 -6.98 12.99
CA GLY A 545 11.06 -7.30 12.83
C GLY A 545 10.88 -8.68 12.19
N ALA A 546 9.64 -8.96 11.80
CA ALA A 546 9.25 -10.29 11.33
C ALA A 546 9.87 -10.63 9.97
N LEU A 547 10.30 -11.88 9.82
CA LEU A 547 10.59 -12.48 8.52
C LEU A 547 9.31 -12.99 7.89
N LEU A 548 8.94 -12.39 6.75
CA LEU A 548 7.82 -12.82 5.94
C LEU A 548 8.31 -13.75 4.83
N ALA A 549 8.22 -15.06 5.07
CA ALA A 549 8.52 -16.05 4.05
C ALA A 549 7.29 -16.32 3.17
N ALA A 550 7.45 -16.17 1.86
CA ALA A 550 6.49 -16.63 0.88
C ALA A 550 6.48 -18.17 0.85
N ASP A 551 5.87 -18.80 1.87
CA ASP A 551 5.53 -20.20 1.76
C ASP A 551 4.56 -20.40 0.58
N THR A 552 4.80 -21.47 -0.20
CA THR A 552 4.14 -21.69 -1.51
C THR A 552 2.65 -22.02 -1.40
N ARG A 553 2.08 -21.94 -0.19
CA ARG A 553 0.69 -22.29 0.10
C ARG A 553 -0.01 -21.07 0.71
N PRO A 554 -0.95 -20.42 0.00
CA PRO A 554 -1.90 -19.57 0.71
C PRO A 554 -2.53 -20.39 1.85
N PRO A 555 -2.85 -19.76 3.00
CA PRO A 555 -3.55 -20.43 4.09
C PRO A 555 -4.72 -21.23 3.50
N ARG A 556 -4.83 -22.50 3.90
CA ARG A 556 -5.99 -23.31 3.50
C ARG A 556 -7.20 -22.63 4.13
N PRO A 557 -8.24 -22.26 3.35
CA PRO A 557 -9.40 -21.62 3.94
C PRO A 557 -9.92 -22.52 5.04
N VAL A 558 -10.21 -21.95 6.21
CA VAL A 558 -11.08 -22.63 7.16
C VAL A 558 -12.43 -22.81 6.44
N PRO A 559 -12.97 -24.03 6.28
CA PRO A 559 -14.28 -24.21 5.69
C PRO A 559 -15.30 -23.47 6.56
N LEU A 560 -15.79 -22.33 6.08
CA LEU A 560 -16.82 -21.55 6.79
C LEU A 560 -18.22 -22.20 6.70
N PHE A 561 -18.30 -23.41 6.15
CA PHE A 561 -19.49 -24.25 6.18
C PHE A 561 -19.09 -25.72 6.20
N VAL A 562 -19.29 -26.38 7.33
CA VAL A 562 -19.39 -27.85 7.38
C VAL A 562 -20.80 -28.18 6.88
N ARG A 563 -20.92 -28.98 5.80
CA ARG A 563 -22.21 -29.50 5.37
C ARG A 563 -22.89 -30.13 6.59
N PRO A 564 -24.13 -29.72 6.96
CA PRO A 564 -24.78 -30.26 8.14
C PRO A 564 -24.87 -31.79 8.01
N ALA A 565 -24.63 -32.50 9.10
CA ALA A 565 -24.81 -33.95 9.14
C ALA A 565 -26.25 -34.32 8.74
N ASP A 566 -26.47 -35.53 8.22
CA ASP A 566 -27.78 -35.96 7.70
C ASP A 566 -28.92 -35.87 8.74
N ASP A 567 -28.58 -35.83 10.03
CA ASP A 567 -29.49 -35.71 11.18
C ASP A 567 -29.57 -34.27 11.78
N ALA A 568 -28.87 -33.28 11.21
CA ALA A 568 -28.78 -31.91 11.72
C ALA A 568 -30.15 -31.22 11.86
N VAL A 569 -31.09 -31.47 10.95
CA VAL A 569 -32.47 -30.95 11.05
C VAL A 569 -33.17 -31.49 12.30
N GLY A 570 -32.93 -32.76 12.65
CA GLY A 570 -33.48 -33.40 13.83
C GLY A 570 -32.89 -32.86 15.13
N ARG A 571 -31.59 -32.59 15.16
CA ARG A 571 -30.90 -31.96 16.32
C ARG A 571 -31.27 -30.48 16.45
N GLY A 572 -31.34 -29.75 15.35
CA GLY A 572 -31.76 -28.35 15.32
C GLY A 572 -33.19 -28.15 15.81
N ARG A 573 -34.07 -29.10 15.49
CA ARG A 573 -35.40 -29.19 16.09
C ARG A 573 -35.30 -29.29 17.62
N GLN A 574 -34.48 -30.20 18.15
CA GLN A 574 -34.31 -30.33 19.60
C GLN A 574 -33.80 -29.04 20.23
N VAL A 575 -32.84 -28.35 19.59
CA VAL A 575 -32.35 -27.03 20.02
C VAL A 575 -33.49 -26.00 20.05
N PHE A 576 -34.29 -25.92 18.99
CA PHE A 576 -35.42 -24.98 18.90
C PHE A 576 -36.49 -25.25 19.98
N HIS A 577 -36.82 -26.52 20.24
CA HIS A 577 -37.84 -26.91 21.22
C HIS A 577 -37.35 -26.88 22.67
N ALA A 578 -36.07 -27.12 22.93
CA ALA A 578 -35.46 -26.98 24.25
C ALA A 578 -35.27 -25.50 24.66
N SER A 579 -35.39 -24.58 23.70
CA SER A 579 -35.27 -23.14 23.90
C SER A 579 -36.64 -22.48 24.10
N ALA A 580 -36.65 -21.25 24.63
CA ALA A 580 -37.86 -20.46 24.80
C ALA A 580 -38.55 -20.03 23.48
N CYS A 581 -37.96 -20.37 22.32
CA CYS A 581 -38.40 -19.97 20.99
C CYS A 581 -39.83 -20.43 20.66
N THR A 582 -40.23 -21.62 21.11
CA THR A 582 -41.55 -22.21 20.82
C THR A 582 -42.71 -21.46 21.47
N GLY A 583 -42.48 -20.73 22.55
CA GLY A 583 -43.48 -19.88 23.19
C GLY A 583 -43.66 -18.52 22.49
N CYS A 584 -42.63 -18.06 21.77
CA CYS A 584 -42.64 -16.75 21.10
C CYS A 584 -43.07 -16.85 19.63
N HIS A 585 -42.66 -17.89 18.91
CA HIS A 585 -42.89 -18.07 17.47
C HIS A 585 -44.03 -19.07 17.20
N LEU A 586 -45.27 -18.62 17.41
CA LEU A 586 -46.46 -19.43 17.10
C LEU A 586 -46.72 -19.46 15.59
N ASP A 587 -46.99 -20.65 15.03
CA ASP A 587 -47.18 -20.83 13.58
C ASP A 587 -48.33 -19.98 13.01
N ALA A 588 -49.45 -19.91 13.72
CA ALA A 588 -50.60 -19.07 13.34
C ALA A 588 -50.36 -17.56 13.56
N GLY A 589 -49.18 -17.17 14.04
CA GLY A 589 -48.89 -15.82 14.52
C GLY A 589 -49.51 -15.53 15.89
N GLY A 590 -49.43 -14.27 16.34
CA GLY A 590 -50.04 -13.81 17.59
C GLY A 590 -49.25 -14.11 18.87
N GLY A 591 -48.07 -14.73 18.76
CA GLY A 591 -47.10 -14.85 19.85
C GLY A 591 -46.31 -13.56 20.11
N ASN A 592 -45.38 -13.60 21.05
CA ASN A 592 -44.49 -12.46 21.34
C ASN A 592 -43.50 -12.14 20.20
N ALA A 593 -43.33 -13.07 19.24
CA ALA A 593 -42.53 -12.90 18.04
C ALA A 593 -43.30 -13.32 16.77
N GLY A 594 -42.74 -13.00 15.60
CA GLY A 594 -43.36 -13.32 14.30
C GLY A 594 -43.41 -14.82 14.03
N SER A 595 -44.35 -15.26 13.18
CA SER A 595 -44.39 -16.65 12.71
C SER A 595 -43.15 -16.97 11.87
N LEU A 596 -42.65 -18.21 12.00
CA LEU A 596 -41.52 -18.73 11.22
C LEU A 596 -41.95 -19.73 10.15
N VAL A 597 -43.27 -19.87 9.89
CA VAL A 597 -43.76 -20.69 8.78
C VAL A 597 -43.18 -20.16 7.47
N GLY A 598 -42.56 -21.05 6.69
CA GLY A 598 -41.96 -20.69 5.40
C GLY A 598 -40.69 -19.83 5.50
N ILE A 599 -40.06 -19.70 6.68
CA ILE A 599 -38.86 -18.87 6.84
C ILE A 599 -37.69 -19.34 5.96
N GLY A 600 -37.57 -20.64 5.71
CA GLY A 600 -36.57 -21.21 4.83
C GLY A 600 -36.73 -20.75 3.38
N ASP A 601 -37.98 -20.72 2.88
CA ASP A 601 -38.28 -20.20 1.55
C ASP A 601 -38.07 -18.69 1.48
N ALA A 602 -38.49 -17.95 2.50
CA ALA A 602 -38.29 -16.50 2.55
C ALA A 602 -36.79 -16.13 2.50
N TYR A 603 -35.94 -16.88 3.22
CA TYR A 603 -34.49 -16.70 3.17
C TYR A 603 -33.90 -17.21 1.85
N ALA A 604 -34.37 -18.34 1.31
CA ALA A 604 -33.89 -18.89 0.04
C ALA A 604 -34.25 -18.00 -1.17
N GLU A 605 -35.45 -17.46 -1.22
CA GLU A 605 -35.89 -16.53 -2.26
C GLU A 605 -35.05 -15.25 -2.24
N ARG A 606 -34.78 -14.74 -1.04
CA ARG A 606 -34.08 -13.47 -0.83
C ARG A 606 -32.56 -13.56 -0.97
N HIS A 607 -31.96 -14.66 -0.53
CA HIS A 607 -30.50 -14.80 -0.41
C HIS A 607 -29.93 -15.95 -1.27
N ARG A 608 -30.78 -16.69 -1.98
CA ARG A 608 -30.39 -17.78 -2.90
C ARG A 608 -29.44 -18.76 -2.22
N GLY A 609 -28.32 -19.09 -2.87
CA GLY A 609 -27.32 -20.03 -2.34
C GLY A 609 -26.65 -19.61 -1.02
N GLU A 610 -26.87 -18.38 -0.54
CA GLU A 610 -26.32 -17.90 0.73
C GLU A 610 -27.31 -17.94 1.90
N ALA A 611 -28.53 -18.45 1.69
CA ALA A 611 -29.63 -18.31 2.65
C ALA A 611 -29.29 -18.83 4.07
N ALA A 612 -28.73 -20.03 4.18
CA ALA A 612 -28.32 -20.60 5.46
C ALA A 612 -27.21 -19.77 6.14
N ARG A 613 -26.23 -19.29 5.37
CA ARG A 613 -25.14 -18.45 5.86
C ARG A 613 -25.66 -17.12 6.41
N ARG A 614 -26.58 -16.48 5.69
CA ARG A 614 -27.19 -15.20 6.09
C ARG A 614 -28.07 -15.37 7.33
N LEU A 615 -28.82 -16.46 7.41
CA LEU A 615 -29.61 -16.77 8.60
C LEU A 615 -28.72 -17.01 9.83
N ARG A 616 -27.62 -17.75 9.68
CA ARG A 616 -26.64 -17.97 10.76
C ARG A 616 -26.07 -16.66 11.31
N ALA A 617 -25.59 -15.80 10.43
CA ALA A 617 -25.02 -14.50 10.81
C ALA A 617 -26.06 -13.61 11.51
N PHE A 618 -27.32 -13.63 11.05
CA PHE A 618 -28.41 -12.91 11.69
C PHE A 618 -28.67 -13.41 13.12
N LEU A 619 -28.63 -14.72 13.35
CA LEU A 619 -28.82 -15.28 14.68
C LEU A 619 -27.65 -14.94 15.62
N GLU A 620 -26.41 -14.93 15.13
CA GLU A 620 -25.22 -14.57 15.91
C GLU A 620 -25.21 -13.09 16.30
N ARG A 621 -25.60 -12.22 15.37
CA ARG A 621 -25.60 -10.77 15.55
C ARG A 621 -26.88 -10.17 14.97
N PRO A 622 -28.00 -10.23 15.72
CA PRO A 622 -29.28 -9.70 15.25
C PRO A 622 -29.17 -8.18 15.03
N SER A 623 -29.26 -7.77 13.77
CA SER A 623 -29.40 -6.36 13.36
C SER A 623 -30.84 -6.13 12.90
N PRO A 624 -31.43 -4.92 13.08
CA PRO A 624 -32.77 -4.64 12.59
C PRO A 624 -32.85 -4.74 11.06
N GLU A 625 -33.21 -5.92 10.55
CA GLU A 625 -33.49 -6.09 9.12
C GLU A 625 -34.80 -5.37 8.75
N GLY A 626 -34.70 -4.37 7.86
CA GLY A 626 -35.86 -3.59 7.41
C GLY A 626 -36.99 -4.37 6.72
N ALA A 627 -36.79 -5.65 6.40
CA ALA A 627 -37.76 -6.50 5.71
C ALA A 627 -38.77 -7.21 6.64
N LEU A 628 -38.58 -7.16 7.96
CA LEU A 628 -39.50 -7.76 8.92
C LEU A 628 -40.30 -6.68 9.65
N ARG A 629 -41.37 -6.19 8.99
CA ARG A 629 -42.43 -5.37 9.62
C ARG A 629 -43.70 -6.24 9.73
N PRO A 630 -44.34 -6.29 10.93
CA PRO A 630 -44.76 -5.08 11.64
C PRO A 630 -44.29 -4.94 13.11
N VAL A 631 -43.59 -3.82 13.37
CA VAL A 631 -43.78 -2.74 14.38
C VAL A 631 -44.08 -3.06 15.87
N LYS A 632 -44.19 -4.31 16.34
CA LYS A 632 -44.25 -4.58 17.79
C LYS A 632 -43.15 -5.47 18.35
N ALA A 633 -42.43 -6.23 17.51
CA ALA A 633 -41.36 -7.13 17.94
C ALA A 633 -39.94 -6.57 17.74
N GLN A 634 -39.80 -5.37 17.17
CA GLN A 634 -38.49 -4.77 16.79
C GLN A 634 -37.64 -4.27 17.97
N LEU A 635 -38.03 -4.60 19.20
CA LEU A 635 -37.22 -4.39 20.39
C LEU A 635 -37.09 -5.75 21.08
N ARG A 636 -35.87 -6.31 21.10
CA ARG A 636 -35.39 -7.42 21.97
C ARG A 636 -35.14 -8.81 21.33
N MET A 637 -34.65 -8.96 20.11
CA MET A 637 -33.93 -10.21 19.79
C MET A 637 -32.47 -10.05 20.23
N GLN A 638 -32.10 -10.71 21.33
CA GLN A 638 -30.71 -10.79 21.75
C GLN A 638 -29.95 -11.79 20.85
N PRO A 639 -28.61 -11.66 20.71
CA PRO A 639 -27.77 -12.67 20.08
C PRO A 639 -28.13 -14.08 20.54
N ILE A 640 -28.16 -15.04 19.62
CA ILE A 640 -28.57 -16.41 19.93
C ILE A 640 -27.66 -17.08 20.98
N SER A 641 -26.43 -16.58 21.12
CA SER A 641 -25.49 -16.95 22.19
C SER A 641 -26.01 -16.68 23.60
N THR A 642 -26.94 -15.73 23.79
CA THR A 642 -27.60 -15.49 25.08
C THR A 642 -28.46 -16.67 25.55
N PHE A 643 -28.76 -17.62 24.65
CA PHE A 643 -29.44 -18.87 24.94
C PHE A 643 -28.50 -20.08 24.97
N GLU A 644 -27.18 -19.84 25.04
CA GLU A 644 -26.13 -20.87 25.02
C GLU A 644 -26.17 -21.73 23.73
N ILE A 645 -26.61 -21.15 22.62
CA ILE A 645 -26.62 -21.79 21.30
C ILE A 645 -25.49 -21.20 20.46
N GLU A 646 -24.44 -21.99 20.26
CA GLU A 646 -23.23 -21.60 19.52
C GLU A 646 -22.67 -22.81 18.75
N GLY A 647 -21.72 -22.57 17.84
CA GLY A 647 -21.03 -23.63 17.09
C GLY A 647 -22.00 -24.59 16.38
N GLU A 648 -21.78 -25.89 16.52
CA GLU A 648 -22.58 -26.94 15.87
C GLU A 648 -24.07 -26.87 16.24
N ARG A 649 -24.42 -26.45 17.46
CA ARG A 649 -25.83 -26.30 17.89
C ARG A 649 -26.53 -25.18 17.13
N LEU A 650 -25.80 -24.13 16.78
CA LEU A 650 -26.31 -23.06 15.95
C LEU A 650 -26.46 -23.52 14.49
N ASP A 651 -25.50 -24.27 13.98
CA ASP A 651 -25.54 -24.81 12.62
C ASP A 651 -26.74 -25.76 12.43
N ASP A 652 -26.98 -26.63 13.43
CA ASP A 652 -28.16 -27.49 13.50
C ASP A 652 -29.45 -26.66 13.52
N LEU A 653 -29.52 -25.61 14.35
CA LEU A 653 -30.66 -24.71 14.43
C LEU A 653 -30.95 -24.02 13.08
N VAL A 654 -29.91 -23.54 12.39
CA VAL A 654 -30.01 -22.94 11.05
C VAL A 654 -30.53 -23.97 10.04
N ALA A 655 -30.01 -25.20 10.06
CA ALA A 655 -30.49 -26.27 9.19
C ALA A 655 -31.98 -26.58 9.43
N TYR A 656 -32.42 -26.61 10.69
CA TYR A 656 -33.83 -26.78 11.03
C TYR A 656 -34.71 -25.63 10.51
N LEU A 657 -34.31 -24.38 10.72
CA LEU A 657 -35.07 -23.21 10.23
C LEU A 657 -35.12 -23.14 8.70
N MET A 658 -34.01 -23.45 8.02
CA MET A 658 -33.97 -23.53 6.55
C MET A 658 -34.83 -24.67 6.00
N SER A 659 -35.12 -25.71 6.78
CA SER A 659 -36.04 -26.79 6.40
C SER A 659 -37.54 -26.40 6.48
N ARG A 660 -37.86 -25.22 7.03
CA ARG A 660 -39.23 -24.70 7.13
C ARG A 660 -39.64 -24.03 5.81
N THR A 661 -40.07 -24.84 4.85
CA THR A 661 -40.52 -24.41 3.52
C THR A 661 -42.02 -24.61 3.35
N GLY A 662 -42.64 -23.87 2.43
CA GLY A 662 -44.07 -23.85 2.19
C GLY A 662 -44.87 -23.46 3.44
N ASN A 663 -45.91 -24.24 3.73
CA ASN A 663 -46.74 -24.04 4.93
C ASN A 663 -46.19 -24.78 6.17
N ARG A 664 -44.95 -25.30 6.10
CA ARG A 664 -44.39 -26.10 7.19
C ARG A 664 -44.03 -25.20 8.37
N GLY A 665 -44.68 -25.46 9.50
CA GLY A 665 -44.50 -24.70 10.72
C GLY A 665 -43.37 -25.21 11.61
N VAL A 666 -43.06 -24.43 12.66
CA VAL A 666 -42.17 -24.87 13.76
C VAL A 666 -42.94 -25.65 14.82
N SER A 667 -44.28 -25.65 14.81
CA SER A 667 -45.12 -26.44 15.71
C SER A 667 -45.53 -27.82 15.18
N GLU A 668 -45.47 -28.04 13.86
CA GLU A 668 -45.85 -29.30 13.20
C GLU A 668 -44.96 -30.50 13.59
N ASP A 669 -43.83 -30.26 14.27
CA ASP A 669 -42.90 -31.30 14.73
C ASP A 669 -42.78 -31.37 16.27
N ARG A 670 -43.85 -31.04 17.04
CA ARG A 670 -43.89 -31.35 18.48
C ARG A 670 -43.75 -32.88 18.67
N PRO A 671 -42.85 -33.36 19.56
CA PRO A 671 -42.70 -34.78 19.83
C PRO A 671 -43.98 -35.41 20.40
#